data_AF-A0A7W2F8V5-F1
#
_entry.id   AF-A0A7W2F8V5-F1
#
_cell.length_a   1.000
_cell.length_b   1.000
_cell.length_c   1.000
_cell.angle_alpha   90.00
_cell.angle_beta   90.00
_cell.angle_gamma   90.00
#
_symmetry.space_group_name_H-M   'P 1'
#
loop_
_entity.id
_entity.type
_entity.pdbx_description
1 polymer ?
#
loop_
_entity_poly.entity_id
_entity_poly.type
_entity_poly.pdbx_seq_one_letter_code
_entity_poly.pdbx_strand_id
1 'polypeptide(L)'
;MRAWPCHVVSMLAGAGLVATLTDFPLERSWLGLILLGYGAALCWRPRLWLLLLPALLPTLDLAPVTGWFFIDESDLLLMVTVMVCYASTPRLGPAGGREQAARLPAGVMFWLCLLALGWAIGIWRGGRPWPPPDVNGFNNYLSPYNALRVGKAWGWAMLLWMPLRRTAGAQLEGLFRYLVPGMLAGLALVTLADVRERAWFPGLTNFASDYRTTAPFSAMHTGGAALDGYLALCAPLLAFAFMSERLGVGRARWLSLPLLAGTVYVSLTTFSRGLYLALALALLILLAAQLRRAGPRPTLVLGTAVAAVGALAYVCQRAFLSYGYRGLGTTLAAAAGGALLHSYATLARARAPAGAPVPPATWPSVQLGHLFAGLLLIGVSVPICNSYYVMERFSSSVGDLRLRAVHWRHTLLMMEADPVAPWLGMGLGTFPATYYWHNPGREQPPSYRYIDEHNNRYLQLSASAFTHGYGERLRMLQRVDVRPQTPYLVELDVRNPGPPAYLHINLCARLLLYPERCTATPLPMLAHGDTWRHLRFLVNSTLLGQGPPYWRVPVQLELSLEGQDARLEVDNVSVRDAITEHELLRNGAFTDGNDYWFFSSDRYHLPWHIKNIALNLYFELGALGLTAYAGLLLTVVTGLLRRMLMGEREAAVWLASLAAFHAVGLFDSLLDVPRIALLSMLLLCAAALRPGRTKGASA
;
A
#
# COMPACT_ATOMS: atom_id res chain seq x y z
N MET A 1 -36.03 4.54 -0.14
CA MET A 1 -35.35 3.22 -0.20
C MET A 1 -35.87 2.43 0.99
N ARG A 2 -36.52 1.28 0.75
CA ARG A 2 -37.05 0.41 1.82
C ARG A 2 -35.89 0.00 2.74
N ALA A 3 -36.11 -0.02 4.06
CA ALA A 3 -35.06 -0.31 5.06
C ALA A 3 -34.55 -1.76 5.01
N TRP A 4 -35.37 -2.68 4.51
CA TRP A 4 -35.12 -4.12 4.42
C TRP A 4 -33.76 -4.51 3.80
N PRO A 5 -33.39 -4.08 2.58
CA PRO A 5 -32.10 -4.41 1.99
C PRO A 5 -30.89 -3.92 2.79
N CYS A 6 -31.02 -2.85 3.58
CA CYS A 6 -29.91 -2.37 4.40
C CYS A 6 -29.67 -3.27 5.62
N HIS A 7 -30.74 -3.78 6.24
CA HIS A 7 -30.60 -4.70 7.37
C HIS A 7 -30.00 -6.04 6.95
N VAL A 8 -30.38 -6.58 5.78
CA VAL A 8 -29.80 -7.83 5.26
C VAL A 8 -28.28 -7.69 5.06
N VAL A 9 -27.82 -6.63 4.40
CA VAL A 9 -26.38 -6.38 4.19
C VAL A 9 -25.65 -6.23 5.53
N SER A 10 -26.26 -5.55 6.49
CA SER A 10 -25.69 -5.40 7.84
C SER A 10 -25.55 -6.74 8.57
N MET A 11 -26.58 -7.59 8.52
CA MET A 11 -26.57 -8.92 9.14
C MET A 11 -25.55 -9.85 8.48
N LEU A 12 -25.44 -9.84 7.15
CA LEU A 12 -24.45 -10.63 6.43
C LEU A 12 -23.02 -10.22 6.77
N ALA A 13 -22.75 -8.91 6.85
CA ALA A 13 -21.44 -8.41 7.27
C ALA A 13 -21.12 -8.78 8.72
N GLY A 14 -22.11 -8.72 9.63
CA GLY A 14 -21.95 -9.16 11.01
C GLY A 14 -21.70 -10.66 11.14
N ALA A 15 -22.44 -11.49 10.39
CA ALA A 15 -22.25 -12.94 10.38
C ALA A 15 -20.87 -13.32 9.82
N GLY A 16 -20.44 -12.70 8.73
CA GLY A 16 -19.09 -12.90 8.17
C GLY A 16 -17.99 -12.50 9.14
N LEU A 17 -18.16 -11.37 9.86
CA LEU A 17 -17.22 -10.94 10.89
C LEU A 17 -17.10 -11.97 12.02
N VAL A 18 -18.22 -12.44 12.56
CA VAL A 18 -18.22 -13.45 13.62
C VAL A 18 -17.57 -14.74 13.15
N ALA A 19 -17.94 -15.23 11.95
CA ALA A 19 -17.37 -16.44 11.37
C ALA A 19 -15.86 -16.32 11.12
N THR A 20 -15.37 -15.16 10.70
CA THR A 20 -13.92 -14.99 10.46
C THR A 20 -13.17 -14.91 11.79
N LEU A 21 -13.72 -14.25 12.80
CA LEU A 21 -13.09 -14.09 14.10
C LEU A 21 -12.96 -15.38 14.92
N THR A 22 -13.68 -16.46 14.58
CA THR A 22 -13.50 -17.76 15.26
C THR A 22 -12.16 -18.40 14.91
N ASP A 23 -11.70 -18.21 13.68
CA ASP A 23 -10.53 -18.89 13.13
C ASP A 23 -9.33 -17.93 12.96
N PHE A 24 -9.56 -16.61 12.99
CA PHE A 24 -8.50 -15.63 12.79
C PHE A 24 -7.45 -15.73 13.93
N PRO A 25 -6.15 -15.83 13.62
CA PRO A 25 -5.10 -16.04 14.62
C PRO A 25 -4.84 -14.77 15.45
N LEU A 26 -5.69 -14.53 16.45
CA LEU A 26 -5.72 -13.32 17.28
C LEU A 26 -4.75 -13.34 18.47
N GLU A 27 -4.17 -14.48 18.81
CA GLU A 27 -3.36 -14.65 20.02
C GLU A 27 -2.24 -13.60 20.16
N ARG A 28 -2.18 -12.92 21.31
CA ARG A 28 -1.26 -11.82 21.63
C ARG A 28 -1.29 -10.65 20.62
N SER A 29 -2.35 -10.52 19.83
CA SER A 29 -2.59 -9.35 18.98
C SER A 29 -3.47 -8.31 19.70
N TRP A 30 -3.29 -7.05 19.34
CA TRP A 30 -4.12 -5.93 19.79
C TRP A 30 -5.34 -5.70 18.87
N LEU A 31 -5.55 -6.58 17.87
CA LEU A 31 -6.56 -6.43 16.84
C LEU A 31 -7.99 -6.42 17.42
N GLY A 32 -8.30 -7.31 18.36
CA GLY A 32 -9.62 -7.35 19.00
C GLY A 32 -9.97 -6.04 19.69
N LEU A 33 -9.03 -5.43 20.42
CA LEU A 33 -9.23 -4.12 21.06
C LEU A 33 -9.42 -3.00 20.03
N ILE A 34 -8.67 -3.03 18.92
CA ILE A 34 -8.86 -2.07 17.82
C ILE A 34 -10.24 -2.22 17.20
N LEU A 35 -10.69 -3.44 16.90
CA LEU A 35 -12.00 -3.69 16.30
C LEU A 35 -13.14 -3.24 17.22
N LEU A 36 -13.03 -3.49 18.53
CA LEU A 36 -13.99 -3.00 19.52
C LEU A 36 -14.01 -1.48 19.61
N GLY A 37 -12.85 -0.84 19.70
CA GLY A 37 -12.74 0.63 19.74
C GLY A 37 -13.25 1.28 18.46
N TYR A 38 -12.92 0.70 17.30
CA TYR A 38 -13.41 1.11 15.99
C TYR A 38 -14.94 0.97 15.91
N GLY A 39 -15.47 -0.21 16.23
CA GLY A 39 -16.91 -0.46 16.26
C GLY A 39 -17.66 0.49 17.19
N ALA A 40 -17.16 0.72 18.40
CA ALA A 40 -17.74 1.67 19.35
C ALA A 40 -17.78 3.11 18.80
N ALA A 41 -16.69 3.56 18.18
CA ALA A 41 -16.63 4.88 17.54
C ALA A 41 -17.65 5.01 16.40
N LEU A 42 -17.81 3.97 15.57
CA LEU A 42 -18.77 3.95 14.47
C LEU A 42 -20.22 3.88 14.99
N CYS A 43 -20.49 3.13 16.06
CA CYS A 43 -21.81 3.09 16.70
C CYS A 43 -22.20 4.45 17.29
N TRP A 44 -21.25 5.16 17.88
CA TRP A 44 -21.45 6.53 18.38
C TRP A 44 -21.69 7.53 17.24
N ARG A 45 -20.83 7.51 16.22
CA ARG A 45 -20.86 8.45 15.08
C ARG A 45 -20.51 7.69 13.79
N PRO A 46 -21.50 7.15 13.05
CA PRO A 46 -21.24 6.33 11.88
C PRO A 46 -20.35 7.01 10.84
N ARG A 47 -20.51 8.32 10.64
CA ARG A 47 -19.70 9.13 9.70
C ARG A 47 -18.19 9.08 9.93
N LEU A 48 -17.74 8.68 11.13
CA LEU A 48 -16.32 8.52 11.44
C LEU A 48 -15.66 7.41 10.63
N TRP A 49 -16.41 6.48 10.04
CA TRP A 49 -15.85 5.46 9.15
C TRP A 49 -15.00 6.11 8.04
N LEU A 50 -15.44 7.24 7.47
CA LEU A 50 -14.77 7.94 6.37
C LEU A 50 -13.48 8.65 6.82
N LEU A 51 -13.25 8.78 8.13
CA LEU A 51 -12.01 9.28 8.73
C LEU A 51 -11.09 8.14 9.16
N LEU A 52 -11.65 7.18 9.93
CA LEU A 52 -10.88 6.13 10.59
C LEU A 52 -10.48 5.01 9.62
N LEU A 53 -11.35 4.62 8.68
CA LEU A 53 -11.04 3.54 7.73
C LEU A 53 -9.86 3.92 6.82
N PRO A 54 -9.82 5.10 6.15
CA PRO A 54 -8.67 5.46 5.31
C PRO A 54 -7.36 5.65 6.11
N ALA A 55 -7.44 5.93 7.41
CA ALA A 55 -6.28 6.02 8.29
C ALA A 55 -5.72 4.63 8.69
N LEU A 56 -6.62 3.69 8.98
CA LEU A 56 -6.27 2.34 9.44
C LEU A 56 -5.92 1.38 8.30
N LEU A 57 -6.56 1.48 7.13
CA LEU A 57 -6.29 0.61 5.96
C LEU A 57 -4.80 0.48 5.60
N PRO A 58 -4.02 1.57 5.49
CA PRO A 58 -2.61 1.48 5.14
C PRO A 58 -1.70 1.17 6.34
N THR A 59 -2.20 1.02 7.57
CA THR A 59 -1.36 0.96 8.78
C THR A 59 -1.57 -0.30 9.61
N LEU A 60 -2.79 -0.85 9.59
CA LEU A 60 -3.14 -2.10 10.24
C LEU A 60 -2.90 -3.27 9.29
N ASP A 61 -1.66 -3.76 9.23
CA ASP A 61 -1.27 -4.89 8.39
C ASP A 61 -0.55 -5.93 9.26
N LEU A 62 -1.28 -6.97 9.66
CA LEU A 62 -0.74 -8.03 10.52
C LEU A 62 -0.44 -9.31 9.74
N ALA A 63 -0.58 -9.34 8.41
CA ALA A 63 -0.25 -10.51 7.59
C ALA A 63 1.15 -11.09 7.88
N PRO A 64 2.22 -10.30 8.12
CA PRO A 64 3.54 -10.83 8.48
C PRO A 64 3.62 -11.46 9.88
N VAL A 65 2.57 -11.33 10.68
CA VAL A 65 2.45 -11.88 12.04
C VAL A 65 1.40 -12.98 12.09
N THR A 66 0.29 -12.84 11.38
CA THR A 66 -0.83 -13.79 11.35
C THR A 66 -0.65 -14.87 10.29
N GLY A 67 0.12 -14.61 9.23
CA GLY A 67 0.21 -15.44 8.04
C GLY A 67 -0.96 -15.26 7.06
N TRP A 68 -2.04 -14.59 7.47
CA TRP A 68 -3.27 -14.44 6.68
C TRP A 68 -3.20 -13.23 5.74
N PHE A 69 -3.43 -13.44 4.44
CA PHE A 69 -3.42 -12.37 3.43
C PHE A 69 -4.51 -12.47 2.36
N PHE A 70 -5.37 -13.49 2.42
CA PHE A 70 -6.58 -13.62 1.59
C PHE A 70 -7.76 -12.88 2.24
N ILE A 71 -8.06 -13.23 3.49
CA ILE A 71 -8.89 -12.45 4.40
C ILE A 71 -7.95 -11.89 5.45
N ASP A 72 -7.88 -10.57 5.57
CA ASP A 72 -6.94 -9.91 6.48
C ASP A 72 -7.66 -8.94 7.43
N GLU A 73 -6.89 -8.22 8.25
CA GLU A 73 -7.44 -7.30 9.25
C GLU A 73 -8.21 -6.15 8.60
N SER A 74 -7.88 -5.81 7.34
CA SER A 74 -8.58 -4.79 6.58
C SER A 74 -10.00 -5.23 6.22
N ASP A 75 -10.21 -6.52 5.91
CA ASP A 75 -11.54 -7.08 5.68
C ASP A 75 -12.39 -7.04 6.95
N LEU A 76 -11.80 -7.32 8.13
CA LEU A 76 -12.51 -7.22 9.41
C LEU A 76 -12.97 -5.77 9.68
N LEU A 77 -12.11 -4.78 9.44
CA LEU A 77 -12.49 -3.36 9.53
C LEU A 77 -13.63 -3.01 8.55
N LEU A 78 -13.57 -3.55 7.33
CA LEU A 78 -14.59 -3.33 6.30
C LEU A 78 -15.92 -3.99 6.64
N MET A 79 -15.91 -5.20 7.20
CA MET A 79 -17.10 -5.86 7.72
C MET A 79 -17.74 -5.06 8.85
N VAL A 80 -16.96 -4.57 9.83
CA VAL A 80 -17.49 -3.67 10.89
C VAL A 80 -18.06 -2.39 10.28
N THR A 81 -17.36 -1.80 9.30
CA THR A 81 -17.83 -0.59 8.60
C THR A 81 -19.19 -0.81 7.95
N VAL A 82 -19.29 -1.86 7.12
CA VAL A 82 -20.53 -2.20 6.39
C VAL A 82 -21.64 -2.53 7.38
N MET A 83 -21.36 -3.37 8.38
CA MET A 83 -22.31 -3.72 9.44
C MET A 83 -22.93 -2.48 10.07
N VAL A 84 -22.10 -1.55 10.59
CA VAL A 84 -22.58 -0.39 11.34
C VAL A 84 -23.19 0.68 10.41
N CYS A 85 -22.58 0.96 9.27
CA CYS A 85 -23.09 1.96 8.33
C CYS A 85 -24.46 1.58 7.76
N TYR A 86 -24.66 0.30 7.40
CA TYR A 86 -25.94 -0.15 6.86
C TYR A 86 -27.01 -0.25 7.96
N ALA A 87 -26.66 -0.63 9.19
CA ALA A 87 -27.58 -0.54 10.34
C ALA A 87 -27.97 0.90 10.68
N SER A 88 -27.04 1.85 10.52
CA SER A 88 -27.20 3.27 10.90
C SER A 88 -27.48 4.19 9.71
N THR A 89 -28.04 3.65 8.63
CA THR A 89 -28.29 4.33 7.35
C THR A 89 -28.93 5.74 7.47
N PRO A 90 -29.92 5.99 8.38
CA PRO A 90 -30.48 7.33 8.58
C PRO A 90 -29.51 8.35 9.19
N ARG A 91 -28.52 7.92 9.98
CA ARG A 91 -27.57 8.79 10.69
C ARG A 91 -26.37 9.21 9.82
N LEU A 92 -26.23 8.62 8.63
CA LEU A 92 -25.11 8.92 7.71
C LEU A 92 -25.26 10.25 6.96
N GLY A 93 -26.48 10.70 6.66
CA GLY A 93 -26.76 11.97 5.95
C GLY A 93 -27.01 13.16 6.90
N PRO A 94 -27.02 14.42 6.40
CA PRO A 94 -27.26 15.62 7.22
C PRO A 94 -28.59 15.58 7.97
N ALA A 95 -28.64 16.28 9.11
CA ALA A 95 -29.84 16.32 9.96
C ALA A 95 -30.97 17.07 9.23
N GLY A 96 -32.10 16.42 9.03
CA GLY A 96 -33.23 16.94 8.24
C GLY A 96 -33.25 16.37 6.82
N GLY A 97 -34.08 15.35 6.59
CA GLY A 97 -34.14 14.54 5.36
C GLY A 97 -34.60 15.24 4.07
N ARG A 98 -34.36 16.55 3.92
CA ARG A 98 -34.72 17.35 2.73
C ARG A 98 -33.60 17.46 1.70
N GLU A 99 -32.34 17.22 2.05
CA GLU A 99 -31.21 17.31 1.12
C GLU A 99 -30.90 15.96 0.45
N GLN A 100 -30.73 15.99 -0.88
CA GLN A 100 -30.34 14.80 -1.63
C GLN A 100 -28.84 14.53 -1.48
N ALA A 101 -28.48 13.27 -1.27
CA ALA A 101 -27.07 12.85 -1.24
C ALA A 101 -26.35 13.20 -2.55
N ALA A 102 -25.02 13.32 -2.46
CA ALA A 102 -24.14 13.51 -3.61
C ALA A 102 -24.43 12.50 -4.72
N ARG A 103 -24.23 12.88 -5.99
CA ARG A 103 -24.53 12.04 -7.16
C ARG A 103 -23.28 11.81 -7.99
N LEU A 104 -23.19 10.64 -8.62
CA LEU A 104 -22.25 10.42 -9.72
C LEU A 104 -22.88 10.84 -11.04
N PRO A 105 -22.09 11.43 -11.95
CA PRO A 105 -22.51 11.60 -13.34
C PRO A 105 -22.92 10.26 -13.96
N ALA A 106 -23.91 10.27 -14.87
CA ALA A 106 -24.40 9.07 -15.53
C ALA A 106 -23.30 8.30 -16.27
N GLY A 107 -22.37 9.02 -16.93
CA GLY A 107 -21.22 8.41 -17.60
C GLY A 107 -20.29 7.67 -16.63
N VAL A 108 -20.06 8.21 -15.44
CA VAL A 108 -19.25 7.54 -14.41
C VAL A 108 -19.96 6.28 -13.93
N MET A 109 -21.27 6.34 -13.70
CA MET A 109 -22.06 5.18 -13.30
C MET A 109 -22.07 4.08 -14.37
N PHE A 110 -22.23 4.45 -15.64
CA PHE A 110 -22.17 3.51 -16.77
C PHE A 110 -20.85 2.72 -16.77
N TRP A 111 -19.71 3.42 -16.69
CA TRP A 111 -18.41 2.77 -16.67
C TRP A 111 -18.18 1.94 -15.41
N LEU A 112 -18.65 2.39 -14.23
CA LEU A 112 -18.60 1.58 -13.01
C LEU A 112 -19.42 0.30 -13.12
N CYS A 113 -20.61 0.35 -13.73
CA CYS A 113 -21.43 -0.85 -13.98
C CYS A 113 -20.76 -1.80 -14.97
N LEU A 114 -20.19 -1.27 -16.06
CA LEU A 114 -19.48 -2.08 -17.05
C LEU A 114 -18.24 -2.75 -16.44
N LEU A 115 -17.54 -2.02 -15.57
CA LEU A 115 -16.37 -2.52 -14.87
C LEU A 115 -16.73 -3.55 -13.81
N ALA A 116 -17.85 -3.37 -13.10
CA ALA A 116 -18.40 -4.38 -12.19
C ALA A 116 -18.80 -5.66 -12.92
N LEU A 117 -19.33 -5.55 -14.15
CA LEU A 117 -19.61 -6.70 -15.00
C LEU A 117 -18.33 -7.43 -15.40
N GLY A 118 -17.33 -6.69 -15.90
CA GLY A 118 -16.01 -7.25 -16.24
C GLY A 118 -15.36 -7.93 -15.05
N TRP A 119 -15.42 -7.31 -13.87
CA TRP A 119 -14.94 -7.87 -12.61
C TRP A 119 -15.65 -9.17 -12.22
N ALA A 120 -16.99 -9.23 -12.32
CA ALA A 120 -17.74 -10.44 -12.00
C ALA A 120 -17.36 -11.59 -12.94
N ILE A 121 -17.19 -11.30 -14.23
CA ILE A 121 -16.67 -12.27 -15.22
C ILE A 121 -15.25 -12.69 -14.84
N GLY A 122 -14.39 -11.73 -14.47
CA GLY A 122 -13.00 -11.96 -14.06
C GLY A 122 -12.87 -12.89 -12.86
N ILE A 123 -13.70 -12.72 -11.81
CA ILE A 123 -13.75 -13.65 -10.67
C ILE A 123 -14.19 -15.03 -11.14
N TRP A 124 -15.26 -15.09 -11.92
CA TRP A 124 -15.81 -16.34 -12.39
C TRP A 124 -14.83 -17.14 -13.26
N ARG A 125 -14.05 -16.46 -14.12
CA ARG A 125 -12.99 -17.08 -14.92
C ARG A 125 -11.78 -17.46 -14.07
N GLY A 126 -11.31 -16.56 -13.21
CA GLY A 126 -10.09 -16.76 -12.45
C GLY A 126 -10.21 -17.85 -11.38
N GLY A 127 -11.40 -18.06 -10.85
CA GLY A 127 -11.66 -19.13 -9.88
C GLY A 127 -11.92 -20.51 -10.50
N ARG A 128 -11.87 -20.68 -11.82
CA ARG A 128 -12.18 -21.97 -12.47
C ARG A 128 -10.94 -22.85 -12.69
N PRO A 129 -11.05 -24.18 -12.46
CA PRO A 129 -12.17 -24.85 -11.78
C PRO A 129 -12.21 -24.44 -10.30
N TRP A 130 -13.42 -24.27 -9.71
CA TRP A 130 -13.56 -23.94 -8.29
C TRP A 130 -13.25 -25.20 -7.46
N PRO A 131 -12.06 -25.29 -6.84
CA PRO A 131 -11.71 -26.48 -6.08
C PRO A 131 -12.45 -26.46 -4.74
N PRO A 132 -12.70 -27.60 -4.09
CA PRO A 132 -13.15 -27.58 -2.71
C PRO A 132 -12.14 -26.81 -1.84
N PRO A 133 -12.58 -26.02 -0.83
CA PRO A 133 -11.66 -25.39 0.10
C PRO A 133 -10.73 -26.42 0.76
N ASP A 134 -9.42 -26.20 0.66
CA ASP A 134 -8.40 -26.98 1.32
C ASP A 134 -7.41 -26.05 2.05
N VAL A 135 -6.42 -26.64 2.73
CA VAL A 135 -5.41 -25.89 3.47
C VAL A 135 -4.56 -24.96 2.58
N ASN A 136 -4.39 -25.27 1.30
CA ASN A 136 -3.58 -24.48 0.37
C ASN A 136 -4.41 -23.41 -0.37
N GLY A 137 -5.75 -23.46 -0.23
CA GLY A 137 -6.68 -22.64 -0.97
C GLY A 137 -6.51 -21.15 -0.70
N PHE A 138 -6.27 -20.76 0.55
CA PHE A 138 -6.28 -19.36 1.00
C PHE A 138 -4.91 -18.82 1.46
N ASN A 139 -3.82 -19.48 1.06
CA ASN A 139 -2.46 -19.05 1.39
C ASN A 139 -1.49 -19.02 0.22
N ASN A 140 -1.90 -19.45 -0.98
CA ASN A 140 -1.01 -19.48 -2.13
C ASN A 140 -1.58 -18.68 -3.30
N TYR A 141 -0.75 -17.85 -3.94
CA TYR A 141 -1.12 -17.10 -5.14
C TYR A 141 -1.40 -17.99 -6.36
N LEU A 142 -0.91 -19.23 -6.34
CA LEU A 142 -1.19 -20.24 -7.37
C LEU A 142 -2.60 -20.84 -7.26
N SER A 143 -3.29 -20.61 -6.13
CA SER A 143 -4.66 -21.09 -5.90
C SER A 143 -5.67 -20.32 -6.76
N PRO A 144 -6.70 -20.97 -7.34
CA PRO A 144 -7.82 -20.30 -8.00
C PRO A 144 -8.56 -19.29 -7.09
N TYR A 145 -8.53 -19.49 -5.78
CA TYR A 145 -9.10 -18.54 -4.82
C TYR A 145 -8.39 -17.18 -4.79
N ASN A 146 -7.20 -17.06 -5.38
CA ASN A 146 -6.52 -15.77 -5.53
C ASN A 146 -7.37 -14.77 -6.34
N ALA A 147 -8.29 -15.26 -7.18
CA ALA A 147 -9.31 -14.45 -7.83
C ALA A 147 -10.21 -13.69 -6.82
N LEU A 148 -10.59 -14.33 -5.72
CA LEU A 148 -11.35 -13.70 -4.63
C LEU A 148 -10.48 -12.69 -3.86
N ARG A 149 -9.22 -13.05 -3.58
CA ARG A 149 -8.27 -12.16 -2.90
C ARG A 149 -8.09 -10.84 -3.65
N VAL A 150 -7.79 -10.89 -4.95
CA VAL A 150 -7.65 -9.68 -5.79
C VAL A 150 -9.00 -9.00 -5.98
N GLY A 151 -10.05 -9.80 -6.20
CA GLY A 151 -11.40 -9.30 -6.46
C GLY A 151 -12.02 -8.51 -5.31
N LYS A 152 -11.74 -8.87 -4.05
CA LYS A 152 -12.43 -8.31 -2.86
C LYS A 152 -12.43 -6.77 -2.80
N ALA A 153 -11.38 -6.12 -3.29
CA ALA A 153 -11.27 -4.66 -3.27
C ALA A 153 -12.44 -3.97 -3.99
N TRP A 154 -12.88 -4.52 -5.12
CA TRP A 154 -14.02 -4.01 -5.86
C TRP A 154 -15.34 -4.26 -5.14
N GLY A 155 -15.53 -5.47 -4.60
CA GLY A 155 -16.69 -5.81 -3.79
C GLY A 155 -16.86 -4.85 -2.61
N TRP A 156 -15.77 -4.58 -1.88
CA TRP A 156 -15.76 -3.61 -0.80
C TRP A 156 -16.02 -2.19 -1.26
N ALA A 157 -15.44 -1.74 -2.38
CA ALA A 157 -15.70 -0.41 -2.94
C ALA A 157 -17.19 -0.23 -3.29
N MET A 158 -17.83 -1.25 -3.87
CA MET A 158 -19.26 -1.24 -4.19
C MET A 158 -20.12 -1.18 -2.93
N LEU A 159 -19.77 -1.92 -1.86
CA LEU A 159 -20.47 -1.87 -0.58
C LEU A 159 -20.31 -0.51 0.11
N LEU A 160 -19.15 0.13 0.00
CA LEU A 160 -18.87 1.44 0.58
C LEU A 160 -19.45 2.61 -0.22
N TRP A 161 -19.91 2.37 -1.44
CA TRP A 161 -20.49 3.42 -2.30
C TRP A 161 -21.65 4.16 -1.63
N MET A 162 -22.63 3.44 -1.08
CA MET A 162 -23.79 4.06 -0.42
C MET A 162 -23.38 4.88 0.81
N PRO A 163 -22.59 4.34 1.76
CA PRO A 163 -22.01 5.11 2.85
C PRO A 163 -21.26 6.37 2.39
N LEU A 164 -20.41 6.25 1.35
CA LEU A 164 -19.60 7.36 0.83
C LEU A 164 -20.47 8.56 0.43
N ARG A 165 -21.49 8.35 -0.41
CA ARG A 165 -22.37 9.44 -0.87
C ARG A 165 -23.10 10.12 0.27
N ARG A 166 -23.56 9.35 1.25
CA ARG A 166 -24.34 9.87 2.37
C ARG A 166 -23.46 10.66 3.31
N THR A 167 -22.29 10.13 3.66
CA THR A 167 -21.32 10.81 4.52
C THR A 167 -20.72 12.03 3.85
N ALA A 168 -20.50 12.02 2.53
CA ALA A 168 -20.06 13.19 1.78
C ALA A 168 -21.06 14.36 1.88
N GLY A 169 -22.37 14.07 1.94
CA GLY A 169 -23.43 15.08 2.03
C GLY A 169 -23.71 15.80 0.71
N ALA A 170 -24.74 16.64 0.68
CA ALA A 170 -25.18 17.32 -0.56
C ALA A 170 -24.13 18.30 -1.10
N GLN A 171 -23.37 18.96 -0.22
CA GLN A 171 -22.34 19.94 -0.59
C GLN A 171 -20.90 19.37 -0.59
N LEU A 172 -20.75 18.05 -0.43
CA LEU A 172 -19.48 17.33 -0.37
C LEU A 172 -18.58 17.69 0.82
N GLU A 173 -19.10 18.39 1.84
CA GLU A 173 -18.35 18.78 3.03
C GLU A 173 -17.75 17.59 3.79
N GLY A 174 -18.45 16.45 3.79
CA GLY A 174 -17.98 15.25 4.46
C GLY A 174 -16.66 14.71 3.89
N LEU A 175 -16.37 14.96 2.61
CA LEU A 175 -15.09 14.58 2.02
C LEU A 175 -13.94 15.36 2.67
N PHE A 176 -14.11 16.66 2.88
CA PHE A 176 -13.09 17.53 3.49
C PHE A 176 -13.04 17.40 5.01
N ARG A 177 -14.15 17.03 5.64
CA ARG A 177 -14.24 16.84 7.09
C ARG A 177 -13.73 15.48 7.56
N TYR A 178 -13.87 14.43 6.75
CA TYR A 178 -13.56 13.06 7.14
C TYR A 178 -12.56 12.38 6.18
N LEU A 179 -12.85 12.31 4.88
CA LEU A 179 -12.01 11.56 3.93
C LEU A 179 -10.58 12.12 3.83
N VAL A 180 -10.44 13.42 3.53
CA VAL A 180 -9.12 14.04 3.37
C VAL A 180 -8.30 13.96 4.66
N PRO A 181 -8.82 14.36 5.84
CA PRO A 181 -8.10 14.16 7.10
C PRO A 181 -7.77 12.70 7.39
N GLY A 182 -8.63 11.75 7.00
CA GLY A 182 -8.39 10.31 7.17
C GLY A 182 -7.22 9.80 6.33
N MET A 183 -7.18 10.20 5.06
CA MET A 183 -6.06 9.92 4.16
C MET A 183 -4.76 10.54 4.68
N LEU A 184 -4.80 11.78 5.18
CA LEU A 184 -3.63 12.45 5.76
C LEU A 184 -3.18 11.85 7.09
N ALA A 185 -4.11 11.38 7.92
CA ALA A 185 -3.80 10.64 9.14
C ALA A 185 -3.12 9.29 8.82
N GLY A 186 -3.63 8.57 7.82
CA GLY A 186 -2.97 7.37 7.29
C GLY A 186 -1.55 7.67 6.79
N LEU A 187 -1.38 8.76 6.03
CA LEU A 187 -0.07 9.18 5.52
C LEU A 187 0.92 9.49 6.66
N ALA A 188 0.44 10.15 7.72
CA ALA A 188 1.26 10.43 8.90
C ALA A 188 1.69 9.16 9.61
N LEU A 189 0.78 8.20 9.80
CA LEU A 189 1.09 6.91 10.42
C LEU A 189 2.05 6.07 9.57
N VAL A 190 1.88 6.05 8.24
CA VAL A 190 2.82 5.39 7.31
C VAL A 190 4.19 6.05 7.37
N THR A 191 4.25 7.39 7.41
CA THR A 191 5.51 8.12 7.57
C THR A 191 6.21 7.78 8.87
N LEU A 192 5.48 7.70 9.99
CA LEU A 192 6.04 7.28 11.28
C LEU A 192 6.54 5.82 11.23
N ALA A 193 5.81 4.93 10.57
CA ALA A 193 6.23 3.54 10.40
C ALA A 193 7.52 3.41 9.58
N ASP A 194 7.65 4.14 8.48
CA ASP A 194 8.86 4.19 7.64
C ASP A 194 10.06 4.78 8.42
N VAL A 195 9.88 5.91 9.10
CA VAL A 195 10.94 6.52 9.93
C VAL A 195 11.43 5.53 10.99
N ARG A 196 10.50 4.78 11.61
CA ARG A 196 10.85 3.72 12.57
C ARG A 196 11.59 2.57 11.92
N GLU A 197 11.13 2.07 10.76
CA GLU A 197 11.83 1.03 9.99
C GLU A 197 13.26 1.47 9.66
N ARG A 198 13.45 2.70 9.16
CA ARG A 198 14.78 3.22 8.87
C ARG A 198 15.65 3.40 10.10
N ALA A 199 15.08 3.81 11.22
CA ALA A 199 15.81 3.87 12.48
C ALA A 199 16.27 2.49 12.97
N TRP A 200 15.52 1.42 12.67
CA TRP A 200 15.87 0.05 13.03
C TRP A 200 16.97 -0.57 12.17
N PHE A 201 16.96 -0.31 10.85
CA PHE A 201 17.80 -1.06 9.91
C PHE A 201 18.95 -0.21 9.32
N PRO A 202 18.76 0.59 8.24
CA PRO A 202 19.86 1.29 7.58
C PRO A 202 20.34 2.54 8.34
N GLY A 203 19.52 3.10 9.23
CA GLY A 203 19.70 4.43 9.81
C GLY A 203 18.96 5.54 9.03
N LEU A 204 18.59 6.62 9.73
CA LEU A 204 17.74 7.68 9.17
C LEU A 204 18.38 8.45 8.00
N THR A 205 19.71 8.55 7.96
CA THR A 205 20.45 9.34 6.97
C THR A 205 21.26 8.48 6.01
N ASN A 206 21.13 7.16 6.07
CA ASN A 206 21.83 6.27 5.16
C ASN A 206 21.01 6.09 3.89
N PHE A 207 21.47 6.66 2.79
CA PHE A 207 20.88 6.50 1.46
C PHE A 207 21.84 5.81 0.48
N ALA A 208 22.89 5.17 1.01
CA ALA A 208 23.90 4.46 0.22
C ALA A 208 23.64 2.95 0.18
N SER A 209 22.96 2.39 1.19
CA SER A 209 22.52 0.99 1.20
C SER A 209 21.42 0.72 0.16
N ASP A 210 21.32 -0.52 -0.31
CA ASP A 210 20.22 -1.02 -1.15
C ASP A 210 18.92 -1.30 -0.38
N TYR A 211 18.84 -0.96 0.92
CA TYR A 211 17.66 -1.09 1.76
C TYR A 211 16.53 -0.15 1.32
N ARG A 212 15.51 -0.73 0.69
CA ARG A 212 14.26 -0.04 0.31
C ARG A 212 13.22 -0.25 1.40
N THR A 213 12.56 0.82 1.83
CA THR A 213 11.55 0.70 2.87
C THR A 213 10.26 0.09 2.32
N THR A 214 9.60 -0.67 3.19
CA THR A 214 8.30 -1.31 2.90
C THR A 214 7.18 -0.71 3.73
N ALA A 215 7.53 -0.01 4.81
CA ALA A 215 6.63 0.54 5.81
C ALA A 215 5.67 -0.59 6.27
N PRO A 216 4.39 -0.37 6.61
CA PRO A 216 3.51 -1.45 7.05
C PRO A 216 2.99 -2.33 5.90
N PHE A 217 3.42 -2.16 4.63
CA PHE A 217 2.76 -2.83 3.50
C PHE A 217 3.28 -4.26 3.28
N SER A 218 2.62 -5.25 3.88
CA SER A 218 2.96 -6.68 3.72
C SER A 218 2.83 -7.18 2.27
N ALA A 219 1.98 -6.54 1.46
CA ALA A 219 1.84 -6.82 0.04
C ALA A 219 3.13 -6.63 -0.78
N MET A 220 4.17 -6.02 -0.19
CA MET A 220 5.50 -5.91 -0.80
C MET A 220 6.37 -7.15 -0.61
N HIS A 221 5.93 -8.20 0.08
CA HIS A 221 6.71 -9.43 0.34
C HIS A 221 7.18 -10.17 -0.91
N THR A 222 6.58 -9.91 -2.08
CA THR A 222 6.98 -10.43 -3.40
C THR A 222 7.56 -9.34 -4.32
N GLY A 223 7.95 -8.18 -3.77
CA GLY A 223 8.53 -7.07 -4.54
C GLY A 223 7.53 -6.17 -5.29
N GLY A 224 6.33 -6.00 -4.74
CA GLY A 224 5.32 -5.03 -5.19
C GLY A 224 5.67 -3.55 -4.92
N ALA A 225 4.82 -2.63 -5.36
CA ALA A 225 4.99 -1.18 -5.20
C ALA A 225 3.82 -0.53 -4.43
N ALA A 226 3.30 -1.22 -3.41
CA ALA A 226 2.13 -0.77 -2.65
C ALA A 226 2.38 0.58 -1.95
N LEU A 227 3.53 0.75 -1.31
CA LEU A 227 3.94 2.02 -0.68
C LEU A 227 4.00 3.16 -1.71
N ASP A 228 4.61 2.92 -2.88
CA ASP A 228 4.70 3.92 -3.96
C ASP A 228 3.32 4.35 -4.44
N GLY A 229 2.42 3.40 -4.70
CA GLY A 229 1.04 3.68 -5.09
C GLY A 229 0.29 4.49 -4.03
N TYR A 230 0.46 4.14 -2.76
CA TYR A 230 -0.15 4.86 -1.63
C TYR A 230 0.38 6.31 -1.51
N LEU A 231 1.70 6.52 -1.59
CA LEU A 231 2.32 7.84 -1.53
C LEU A 231 1.91 8.71 -2.72
N ALA A 232 1.89 8.16 -3.93
CA ALA A 232 1.43 8.86 -5.13
C ALA A 232 -0.03 9.30 -5.01
N LEU A 233 -0.87 8.47 -4.39
CA LEU A 233 -2.27 8.79 -4.14
C LEU A 233 -2.43 9.88 -3.07
N CYS A 234 -1.67 9.81 -1.97
CA CYS A 234 -1.90 10.66 -0.78
C CYS A 234 -1.11 11.97 -0.79
N ALA A 235 0.12 11.99 -1.31
CA ALA A 235 0.99 13.16 -1.24
C ALA A 235 0.36 14.43 -1.85
N PRO A 236 -0.31 14.38 -3.01
CA PRO A 236 -0.96 15.56 -3.56
C PRO A 236 -2.10 16.08 -2.69
N LEU A 237 -2.75 15.24 -1.88
CA LEU A 237 -3.85 15.64 -0.99
C LEU A 237 -3.41 16.62 0.10
N LEU A 238 -2.12 16.66 0.45
CA LEU A 238 -1.56 17.68 1.34
C LEU A 238 -1.80 19.10 0.82
N ALA A 239 -1.90 19.26 -0.51
CA ALA A 239 -2.20 20.53 -1.13
C ALA A 239 -3.57 21.09 -0.70
N PHE A 240 -4.52 20.26 -0.23
CA PHE A 240 -5.79 20.75 0.29
C PHE A 240 -5.61 21.69 1.49
N ALA A 241 -4.65 21.45 2.39
CA ALA A 241 -4.39 22.31 3.54
C ALA A 241 -3.91 23.72 3.14
N PHE A 242 -3.33 23.85 1.95
CA PHE A 242 -2.79 25.10 1.43
C PHE A 242 -3.75 25.78 0.45
N MET A 243 -4.46 24.99 -0.37
CA MET A 243 -5.27 25.46 -1.48
C MET A 243 -6.77 25.57 -1.17
N SER A 244 -7.31 24.71 -0.30
CA SER A 244 -8.76 24.72 -0.02
C SER A 244 -9.09 25.65 1.14
N GLU A 245 -10.15 26.43 0.96
CA GLU A 245 -10.73 27.28 2.00
C GLU A 245 -11.68 26.50 2.93
N ARG A 246 -11.99 25.24 2.56
CA ARG A 246 -12.89 24.35 3.33
C ARG A 246 -12.21 23.70 4.54
N LEU A 247 -10.88 23.66 4.56
CA LEU A 247 -10.11 23.16 5.70
C LEU A 247 -9.71 24.31 6.61
N GLY A 248 -9.91 24.16 7.92
CA GLY A 248 -9.60 25.18 8.93
C GLY A 248 -8.17 25.70 8.78
N VAL A 249 -8.07 26.94 8.29
CA VAL A 249 -6.87 27.55 7.67
C VAL A 249 -5.64 27.62 8.59
N GLY A 250 -5.82 27.61 9.92
CA GLY A 250 -4.73 27.67 10.89
C GLY A 250 -4.10 26.32 11.20
N ARG A 251 -4.80 25.47 11.97
CA ARG A 251 -4.24 24.21 12.52
C ARG A 251 -3.87 23.19 11.44
N ALA A 252 -4.63 23.10 10.35
CA ALA A 252 -4.37 22.15 9.27
C ALA A 252 -3.04 22.43 8.56
N ARG A 253 -2.66 23.71 8.39
CA ARG A 253 -1.40 24.11 7.75
C ARG A 253 -0.18 23.73 8.58
N TRP A 254 -0.23 23.94 9.90
CA TRP A 254 0.87 23.60 10.81
C TRP A 254 1.16 22.10 10.85
N LEU A 255 0.13 21.25 10.78
CA LEU A 255 0.30 19.80 10.75
C LEU A 255 0.75 19.28 9.38
N SER A 256 0.41 19.97 8.29
CA SER A 256 0.68 19.49 6.93
C SER A 256 2.12 19.70 6.46
N LEU A 257 2.87 20.66 7.02
CA LEU A 257 4.27 20.90 6.67
C LEU A 257 5.26 19.83 7.17
N PRO A 258 5.27 19.45 8.46
CA PRO A 258 6.12 18.35 8.90
C PRO A 258 5.71 17.05 8.20
N LEU A 259 4.41 16.85 7.94
CA LEU A 259 3.92 15.71 7.18
C LEU A 259 4.40 15.74 5.73
N LEU A 260 4.48 16.90 5.08
CA LEU A 260 5.05 17.04 3.75
C LEU A 260 6.54 16.67 3.74
N ALA A 261 7.31 17.20 4.69
CA ALA A 261 8.73 16.87 4.82
C ALA A 261 8.94 15.37 5.06
N GLY A 262 8.12 14.77 5.93
CA GLY A 262 8.11 13.32 6.15
C GLY A 262 7.72 12.54 4.89
N THR A 263 6.68 12.97 4.16
CA THR A 263 6.24 12.31 2.92
C THR A 263 7.33 12.36 1.85
N VAL A 264 8.04 13.48 1.73
CA VAL A 264 9.22 13.62 0.87
C VAL A 264 10.32 12.65 1.30
N TYR A 265 10.63 12.61 2.59
CA TYR A 265 11.62 11.67 3.15
C TYR A 265 11.28 10.22 2.82
N VAL A 266 10.05 9.79 3.09
CA VAL A 266 9.57 8.42 2.79
C VAL A 266 9.62 8.15 1.29
N SER A 267 9.23 9.12 0.46
CA SER A 267 9.30 8.95 -0.99
C SER A 267 10.73 8.68 -1.44
N LEU A 268 11.72 9.32 -0.82
CA LEU A 268 13.13 9.12 -1.12
C LEU A 268 13.68 7.76 -0.69
N THR A 269 13.18 7.24 0.42
CA THR A 269 13.65 5.98 0.99
C THR A 269 13.10 4.76 0.24
N THR A 270 12.09 4.96 -0.61
CA THR A 270 11.61 3.94 -1.57
C THR A 270 12.57 3.68 -2.72
N PHE A 271 13.43 4.66 -3.05
CA PHE A 271 14.30 4.68 -4.24
C PHE A 271 13.55 4.42 -5.56
N SER A 272 12.27 4.77 -5.63
CA SER A 272 11.39 4.48 -6.77
C SER A 272 11.37 5.60 -7.80
N ARG A 273 11.97 5.34 -8.98
CA ARG A 273 11.92 6.26 -10.12
C ARG A 273 10.49 6.56 -10.57
N GLY A 274 9.61 5.56 -10.51
CA GLY A 274 8.19 5.70 -10.87
C GLY A 274 7.47 6.68 -9.93
N LEU A 275 7.73 6.58 -8.63
CA LEU A 275 7.19 7.51 -7.63
C LEU A 275 7.71 8.94 -7.84
N TYR A 276 9.00 9.12 -8.11
CA TYR A 276 9.56 10.46 -8.36
C TYR A 276 8.92 11.13 -9.57
N LEU A 277 8.74 10.39 -10.66
CA LEU A 277 8.03 10.89 -11.85
C LEU A 277 6.57 11.25 -11.52
N ALA A 278 5.89 10.42 -10.74
CA ALA A 278 4.52 10.65 -10.32
C ALA A 278 4.37 11.93 -9.47
N LEU A 279 5.26 12.16 -8.51
CA LEU A 279 5.26 13.36 -7.69
C LEU A 279 5.60 14.62 -8.51
N ALA A 280 6.53 14.52 -9.46
CA ALA A 280 6.82 15.61 -10.39
C ALA A 280 5.60 15.96 -11.26
N LEU A 281 4.88 14.96 -11.77
CA LEU A 281 3.64 15.18 -12.53
C LEU A 281 2.56 15.85 -11.68
N ALA A 282 2.34 15.38 -10.45
CA ALA A 282 1.41 16.01 -9.53
C ALA A 282 1.76 17.49 -9.26
N LEU A 283 3.06 17.77 -9.06
CA LEU A 283 3.55 19.13 -8.86
C LEU A 283 3.24 20.04 -10.06
N LEU A 284 3.46 19.56 -11.29
CA LEU A 284 3.16 20.31 -12.51
C LEU A 284 1.67 20.65 -12.63
N ILE A 285 0.79 19.70 -12.31
CA ILE A 285 -0.67 19.91 -12.33
C ILE A 285 -1.07 20.98 -11.30
N LEU A 286 -0.54 20.89 -10.08
CA LEU A 286 -0.83 21.86 -9.02
C LEU A 286 -0.30 23.25 -9.37
N LEU A 287 0.91 23.35 -9.93
CA LEU A 287 1.51 24.61 -10.38
C LEU A 287 0.69 25.24 -11.51
N ALA A 288 0.27 24.44 -12.51
CA ALA A 288 -0.57 24.92 -13.61
C ALA A 288 -1.90 25.50 -13.10
N ALA A 289 -2.52 24.88 -12.09
CA ALA A 289 -3.73 25.40 -11.47
C ALA A 289 -3.51 26.74 -10.75
N GLN A 290 -2.35 26.93 -10.11
CA GLN A 290 -2.00 28.19 -9.43
C GLN A 290 -1.72 29.32 -10.43
N LEU A 291 -0.93 29.05 -11.48
CA LEU A 291 -0.55 30.06 -12.48
C LEU A 291 -1.75 30.65 -13.21
N ARG A 292 -2.78 29.83 -13.51
CA ARG A 292 -4.01 30.32 -14.16
C ARG A 292 -4.79 31.33 -13.34
N ARG A 293 -4.59 31.37 -12.02
CA ARG A 293 -5.24 32.33 -11.12
C ARG A 293 -4.42 33.60 -10.89
N ALA A 294 -3.15 33.63 -11.30
CA ALA A 294 -2.25 34.77 -11.06
C ALA A 294 -2.57 36.05 -11.88
N GLY A 295 -3.65 36.06 -12.67
CA GLY A 295 -4.05 37.22 -13.46
C GLY A 295 -3.13 37.48 -14.66
N PRO A 296 -3.07 38.71 -15.21
CA PRO A 296 -2.41 39.03 -16.49
C PRO A 296 -0.87 38.99 -16.48
N ARG A 297 -0.22 38.65 -15.35
CA ARG A 297 1.26 38.50 -15.26
C ARG A 297 1.71 37.11 -14.80
N PRO A 298 1.26 36.01 -15.43
CA PRO A 298 1.62 34.66 -15.00
C PRO A 298 3.11 34.35 -15.19
N THR A 299 3.76 35.00 -16.17
CA THR A 299 5.20 34.86 -16.45
C THR A 299 6.09 35.40 -15.32
N LEU A 300 5.70 36.51 -14.68
CA LEU A 300 6.44 37.07 -13.55
C LEU A 300 6.29 36.20 -12.28
N VAL A 301 5.09 35.65 -12.04
CA VAL A 301 4.83 34.72 -10.93
C VAL A 301 5.56 33.39 -11.13
N LEU A 302 5.56 32.87 -12.37
CA LEU A 302 6.35 31.69 -12.71
C LEU A 302 7.85 31.96 -12.57
N GLY A 303 8.35 33.09 -13.09
CA GLY A 303 9.76 33.46 -13.00
C GLY A 303 10.24 33.59 -11.55
N THR A 304 9.45 34.23 -10.69
CA THR A 304 9.75 34.34 -9.26
C THR A 304 9.68 33.01 -8.53
N ALA A 305 8.69 32.15 -8.84
CA ALA A 305 8.60 30.81 -8.28
C ALA A 305 9.78 29.93 -8.69
N VAL A 306 10.12 29.91 -9.98
CA VAL A 306 11.28 29.15 -10.50
C VAL A 306 12.58 29.67 -9.90
N ALA A 307 12.77 30.99 -9.81
CA ALA A 307 13.97 31.58 -9.20
C ALA A 307 14.07 31.25 -7.70
N ALA A 308 12.97 31.33 -6.95
CA ALA A 308 12.94 31.00 -5.52
C ALA A 308 13.23 29.51 -5.27
N VAL A 309 12.63 28.63 -6.07
CA VAL A 309 12.87 27.19 -5.98
C VAL A 309 14.30 26.84 -6.42
N GLY A 310 14.81 27.44 -7.50
CA GLY A 310 16.18 27.27 -7.96
C GLY A 310 17.21 27.76 -6.94
N ALA A 311 16.98 28.91 -6.31
CA ALA A 311 17.82 29.43 -5.24
C ALA A 311 17.82 28.50 -4.01
N LEU A 312 16.63 28.04 -3.58
CA LEU A 312 16.53 27.14 -2.44
C LEU A 312 17.16 25.77 -2.74
N ALA A 313 17.01 25.24 -3.96
CA ALA A 313 17.69 24.03 -4.42
C ALA A 313 19.21 24.20 -4.44
N TYR A 314 19.73 25.34 -4.92
CA TYR A 314 21.15 25.65 -4.89
C TYR A 314 21.70 25.71 -3.45
N VAL A 315 20.99 26.39 -2.53
CA VAL A 315 21.38 26.45 -1.11
C VAL A 315 21.36 25.06 -0.48
N CYS A 316 20.33 24.26 -0.73
CA CYS A 316 20.24 22.88 -0.25
C CYS A 316 21.36 21.99 -0.80
N GLN A 317 21.70 22.15 -2.08
CA GLN A 317 22.83 21.45 -2.72
C GLN A 317 24.16 21.83 -2.07
N ARG A 318 24.41 23.12 -1.85
CA ARG A 318 25.63 23.59 -1.15
C ARG A 318 25.69 23.09 0.28
N ALA A 319 24.58 23.15 1.02
CA ALA A 319 24.50 22.65 2.38
C ALA A 319 24.74 21.13 2.47
N PHE A 320 24.22 20.37 1.49
CA PHE A 320 24.51 18.94 1.37
C PHE A 320 25.99 18.67 1.08
N LEU A 321 26.59 19.37 0.12
CA LEU A 321 28.00 19.18 -0.22
C LEU A 321 28.94 19.53 0.95
N SER A 322 28.57 20.52 1.77
CA SER A 322 29.40 20.95 2.91
C SER A 322 29.19 20.13 4.19
N TYR A 323 27.97 19.67 4.46
CA TYR A 323 27.60 19.09 5.77
C TYR A 323 26.74 17.82 5.66
N GLY A 324 26.65 17.22 4.48
CA GLY A 324 25.86 16.03 4.18
C GLY A 324 24.36 16.22 4.48
N TYR A 325 23.69 15.11 4.81
CA TYR A 325 22.26 15.11 5.15
C TYR A 325 21.91 15.99 6.36
N ARG A 326 22.86 16.24 7.27
CA ARG A 326 22.64 17.15 8.41
C ARG A 326 22.48 18.59 7.95
N GLY A 327 23.35 19.07 7.06
CA GLY A 327 23.23 20.40 6.45
C GLY A 327 21.97 20.57 5.61
N LEU A 328 21.61 19.53 4.85
CA LEU A 328 20.35 19.52 4.10
C LEU A 328 19.14 19.65 5.03
N GLY A 329 19.09 18.84 6.09
CA GLY A 329 18.00 18.86 7.07
C GLY A 329 17.85 20.20 7.78
N THR A 330 18.95 20.83 8.22
CA THR A 330 18.90 22.14 8.89
C THR A 330 18.42 23.24 7.94
N THR A 331 18.88 23.23 6.69
CA THR A 331 18.47 24.19 5.66
C THR A 331 16.97 24.09 5.36
N LEU A 332 16.46 22.86 5.20
CA LEU A 332 15.04 22.61 4.97
C LEU A 332 14.19 23.03 6.18
N ALA A 333 14.64 22.72 7.40
CA ALA A 333 13.95 23.12 8.63
C ALA A 333 13.89 24.65 8.78
N ALA A 334 14.98 25.35 8.48
CA ALA A 334 15.04 26.80 8.50
C ALA A 334 14.12 27.44 7.44
N ALA A 335 14.10 26.91 6.22
CA ALA A 335 13.21 27.37 5.16
C ALA A 335 11.73 27.17 5.52
N ALA A 336 11.37 26.01 6.06
CA ALA A 336 10.03 25.73 6.54
C ALA A 336 9.63 26.65 7.71
N GLY A 337 10.52 26.83 8.70
CA GLY A 337 10.31 27.73 9.84
C GLY A 337 10.12 29.20 9.42
N GLY A 338 10.92 29.69 8.47
CA GLY A 338 10.79 31.04 7.93
C GLY A 338 9.47 31.28 7.21
N ALA A 339 9.04 30.32 6.38
CA ALA A 339 7.76 30.41 5.68
C ALA A 339 6.56 30.35 6.65
N LEU A 340 6.69 29.56 7.72
CA LEU A 340 5.73 29.49 8.81
C LEU A 340 5.58 30.81 9.57
N LEU A 341 6.71 31.42 9.95
CA LEU A 341 6.73 32.74 10.60
C LEU A 341 6.09 33.82 9.72
N HIS A 342 6.39 33.80 8.41
CA HIS A 342 5.77 34.72 7.45
C HIS A 342 4.25 34.52 7.34
N SER A 343 3.82 33.26 7.29
CA SER A 343 2.40 32.88 7.25
C SER A 343 1.65 33.29 8.52
N TYR A 344 2.28 33.14 9.69
CA TYR A 344 1.73 33.59 10.95
C TYR A 344 1.62 35.12 11.03
N ALA A 345 2.68 35.83 10.64
CA ALA A 345 2.72 37.30 10.64
C ALA A 345 1.65 37.90 9.71
N THR A 346 1.40 37.29 8.56
CA THR A 346 0.34 37.73 7.63
C THR A 346 -1.07 37.47 8.19
N LEU A 347 -1.30 36.32 8.83
CA LEU A 347 -2.56 36.04 9.52
C LEU A 347 -2.81 36.94 10.74
N ALA A 348 -1.75 37.27 11.49
CA ALA A 348 -1.82 38.20 12.62
C ALA A 348 -2.15 39.63 12.16
N ARG A 349 -1.55 40.10 11.06
CA ARG A 349 -1.86 41.41 10.45
C ARG A 349 -3.29 41.48 9.88
N ALA A 350 -3.85 40.36 9.42
CA ALA A 350 -5.22 40.28 8.94
C ALA A 350 -6.30 40.38 10.05
N ARG A 351 -5.90 40.32 11.33
CA ARG A 351 -6.80 40.55 12.50
C ARG A 351 -6.79 42.00 13.01
N ALA A 352 -6.22 42.94 12.26
CA ALA A 352 -6.24 44.37 12.56
C ALA A 352 -7.67 44.96 12.47
N PRO A 353 -7.97 46.09 13.16
CA PRO A 353 -9.34 46.49 13.51
C PRO A 353 -10.25 46.79 12.31
N ALA A 354 -11.56 46.65 12.54
CA ALA A 354 -12.63 46.77 11.56
C ALA A 354 -12.57 48.08 10.76
N GLY A 355 -12.34 48.00 9.45
CA GLY A 355 -12.41 49.13 8.53
C GLY A 355 -11.37 49.14 7.40
N ALA A 356 -10.29 48.38 7.52
CA ALA A 356 -9.31 48.26 6.43
C ALA A 356 -9.77 47.23 5.37
N PRO A 357 -9.61 47.50 4.06
CA PRO A 357 -9.86 46.50 3.03
C PRO A 357 -8.91 45.33 3.26
N VAL A 358 -9.46 44.19 3.68
CA VAL A 358 -8.72 42.94 3.80
C VAL A 358 -8.19 42.63 2.39
N PRO A 359 -6.87 42.62 2.14
CA PRO A 359 -6.36 42.16 0.85
C PRO A 359 -6.90 40.74 0.66
N PRO A 360 -7.37 40.37 -0.54
CA PRO A 360 -7.98 39.07 -0.77
C PRO A 360 -7.06 37.99 -0.18
N ALA A 361 -7.63 37.03 0.53
CA ALA A 361 -6.95 35.95 1.26
C ALA A 361 -6.07 35.02 0.39
N THR A 362 -5.71 35.47 -0.81
CA THR A 362 -5.00 34.80 -1.89
C THR A 362 -3.47 34.89 -1.73
N TRP A 363 -2.90 36.01 -1.25
CA TRP A 363 -1.43 36.18 -1.19
C TRP A 363 -0.68 35.18 -0.28
N PRO A 364 -1.12 34.91 0.97
CA PRO A 364 -0.45 33.92 1.82
C PRO A 364 -0.60 32.49 1.29
N SER A 365 -1.75 32.15 0.70
CA SER A 365 -2.01 30.81 0.14
C SER A 365 -1.14 30.49 -1.09
N VAL A 366 -0.79 31.50 -1.88
CA VAL A 366 0.08 31.39 -3.05
C VAL A 366 1.54 31.19 -2.62
N GLN A 367 2.03 31.97 -1.65
CA GLN A 367 3.39 31.83 -1.10
C GLN A 367 3.63 30.47 -0.41
N LEU A 368 2.66 29.97 0.36
CA LEU A 368 2.71 28.62 0.93
C LEU A 368 2.63 27.51 -0.14
N GLY A 369 1.89 27.74 -1.23
CA GLY A 369 1.89 26.85 -2.40
C GLY A 369 3.25 26.78 -3.09
N HIS A 370 3.98 27.91 -3.18
CA HIS A 370 5.36 27.94 -3.69
C HIS A 370 6.35 27.24 -2.76
N LEU A 371 6.16 27.34 -1.44
CA LEU A 371 6.94 26.57 -0.46
C LEU A 371 6.68 25.06 -0.58
N PHE A 372 5.41 24.66 -0.68
CA PHE A 372 5.00 23.26 -0.90
C PHE A 372 5.66 22.70 -2.16
N ALA A 373 5.58 23.47 -3.26
CA ALA A 373 6.23 23.15 -4.52
C ALA A 373 7.76 23.05 -4.42
N GLY A 374 8.39 23.99 -3.71
CA GLY A 374 9.84 23.99 -3.48
C GLY A 374 10.30 22.82 -2.64
N LEU A 375 9.60 22.50 -1.53
CA LEU A 375 9.93 21.37 -0.66
C LEU A 375 9.77 20.02 -1.38
N LEU A 376 8.73 19.87 -2.21
CA LEU A 376 8.59 18.68 -3.07
C LEU A 376 9.70 18.58 -4.10
N LEU A 377 10.03 19.68 -4.79
CA LEU A 377 11.05 19.69 -5.84
C LEU A 377 12.46 19.41 -5.27
N ILE A 378 12.79 20.01 -4.13
CA ILE A 378 14.10 19.84 -3.46
C ILE A 378 14.22 18.46 -2.86
N GLY A 379 13.13 17.97 -2.28
CA GLY A 379 12.98 16.61 -1.83
C GLY A 379 13.44 15.62 -2.87
N VAL A 380 12.93 15.74 -4.09
CA VAL A 380 13.28 14.84 -5.20
C VAL A 380 14.69 15.10 -5.74
N SER A 381 15.10 16.36 -5.92
CA SER A 381 16.32 16.68 -6.69
C SER A 381 17.64 16.51 -5.95
N VAL A 382 17.73 16.83 -4.65
CA VAL A 382 19.02 16.79 -3.92
C VAL A 382 19.55 15.36 -3.75
N PRO A 383 18.75 14.35 -3.37
CA PRO A 383 19.27 12.98 -3.23
C PRO A 383 19.63 12.32 -4.56
N ILE A 384 18.90 12.65 -5.64
CA ILE A 384 19.20 12.17 -7.00
C ILE A 384 20.59 12.62 -7.46
N CYS A 385 20.95 13.87 -7.18
CA CYS A 385 22.22 14.43 -7.62
C CYS A 385 23.42 13.99 -6.76
N ASN A 386 23.21 13.43 -5.57
CA ASN A 386 24.29 13.23 -4.60
C ASN A 386 24.39 11.83 -3.95
N SER A 387 23.46 10.90 -4.21
CA SER A 387 23.60 9.52 -3.77
C SER A 387 24.10 8.63 -4.93
N TYR A 388 25.21 7.92 -4.70
CA TYR A 388 25.74 6.94 -5.66
C TYR A 388 24.71 5.87 -6.02
N TYR A 389 24.01 5.31 -5.03
CA TYR A 389 22.98 4.28 -5.27
C TYR A 389 21.82 4.82 -6.13
N VAL A 390 21.38 6.05 -5.86
CA VAL A 390 20.31 6.68 -6.67
C VAL A 390 20.82 6.92 -8.10
N MET A 391 22.04 7.42 -8.26
CA MET A 391 22.65 7.61 -9.57
C MET A 391 22.72 6.29 -10.36
N GLU A 392 23.15 5.20 -9.74
CA GLU A 392 23.22 3.86 -10.34
C GLU A 392 21.83 3.33 -10.75
N ARG A 393 20.79 3.61 -9.93
CA ARG A 393 19.41 3.33 -10.30
C ARG A 393 18.96 4.15 -11.50
N PHE A 394 19.39 5.41 -11.65
CA PHE A 394 19.02 6.23 -12.80
C PHE A 394 19.80 5.87 -14.06
N SER A 395 21.08 5.49 -13.96
CA SER A 395 21.92 5.07 -15.09
C SER A 395 21.40 3.79 -15.76
N SER A 396 20.82 2.87 -14.97
CA SER A 396 20.24 1.60 -15.43
C SER A 396 18.83 1.71 -16.03
N SER A 397 18.24 2.91 -16.15
CA SER A 397 16.84 3.09 -16.57
C SER A 397 16.48 2.49 -17.93
N VAL A 398 17.40 2.56 -18.91
CA VAL A 398 17.17 2.00 -20.25
C VAL A 398 17.15 0.47 -20.22
N GLY A 399 18.04 -0.16 -19.44
CA GLY A 399 18.08 -1.61 -19.26
C GLY A 399 16.80 -2.13 -18.61
N ASP A 400 16.36 -1.48 -17.53
CA ASP A 400 15.14 -1.84 -16.82
C ASP A 400 13.89 -1.73 -17.69
N LEU A 401 13.81 -0.70 -18.55
CA LEU A 401 12.69 -0.55 -19.49
C LEU A 401 12.67 -1.68 -20.53
N ARG A 402 13.84 -2.10 -21.04
CA ARG A 402 13.92 -3.25 -21.97
C ARG A 402 13.47 -4.55 -21.30
N LEU A 403 13.92 -4.82 -20.09
CA LEU A 403 13.49 -6.00 -19.31
C LEU A 403 11.97 -6.00 -19.09
N ARG A 404 11.40 -4.84 -18.75
CA ARG A 404 9.94 -4.67 -18.60
C ARG A 404 9.19 -4.89 -19.91
N ALA A 405 9.68 -4.36 -21.03
CA ALA A 405 9.06 -4.56 -22.34
C ALA A 405 9.06 -6.04 -22.74
N VAL A 406 10.14 -6.78 -22.46
CA VAL A 406 10.21 -8.24 -22.66
C VAL A 406 9.19 -8.96 -21.77
N HIS A 407 9.14 -8.62 -20.48
CA HIS A 407 8.16 -9.16 -19.53
C HIS A 407 6.71 -8.94 -19.97
N TRP A 408 6.39 -7.73 -20.44
CA TRP A 408 5.07 -7.37 -20.95
C TRP A 408 4.72 -8.15 -22.22
N ARG A 409 5.69 -8.35 -23.13
CA ARG A 409 5.50 -9.21 -24.30
C ARG A 409 5.25 -10.66 -23.90
N HIS A 410 6.02 -11.21 -22.96
CA HIS A 410 5.81 -12.56 -22.45
C HIS A 410 4.43 -12.71 -21.80
N THR A 411 3.98 -11.69 -21.07
CA THR A 411 2.63 -11.65 -20.49
C THR A 411 1.54 -11.78 -21.54
N LEU A 412 1.68 -11.10 -22.69
CA LEU A 412 0.73 -11.22 -23.80
C LEU A 412 0.80 -12.60 -24.47
N LEU A 413 2.00 -13.16 -24.67
CA LEU A 413 2.18 -14.49 -25.26
C LEU A 413 1.50 -15.59 -24.41
N MET A 414 1.51 -15.45 -23.08
CA MET A 414 0.82 -16.38 -22.18
C MET A 414 -0.72 -16.38 -22.33
N MET A 415 -1.31 -15.36 -22.97
CA MET A 415 -2.75 -15.29 -23.21
C MET A 415 -3.18 -15.97 -24.51
N GLU A 416 -2.27 -16.18 -25.48
CA GLU A 416 -2.62 -16.51 -26.87
C GLU A 416 -3.35 -17.85 -27.05
N ALA A 417 -3.15 -18.79 -26.13
CA ALA A 417 -3.80 -20.11 -26.16
C ALA A 417 -5.32 -20.03 -25.89
N ASP A 418 -5.81 -18.95 -25.28
CA ASP A 418 -7.22 -18.78 -24.92
C ASP A 418 -7.91 -17.77 -25.88
N PRO A 419 -8.80 -18.23 -26.78
CA PRO A 419 -9.41 -17.36 -27.79
C PRO A 419 -10.36 -16.32 -27.21
N VAL A 420 -10.81 -16.48 -25.96
CA VAL A 420 -11.72 -15.55 -25.28
C VAL A 420 -10.93 -14.53 -24.45
N ALA A 421 -9.68 -14.82 -24.08
CA ALA A 421 -8.83 -13.97 -23.27
C ALA A 421 -8.64 -12.54 -23.79
N PRO A 422 -8.53 -12.26 -25.11
CA PRO A 422 -8.46 -10.88 -25.61
C PRO A 422 -9.67 -10.01 -25.21
N TRP A 423 -10.85 -10.61 -25.09
CA TRP A 423 -12.10 -9.89 -24.82
C TRP A 423 -12.44 -9.82 -23.34
N LEU A 424 -12.29 -10.95 -22.62
CA LEU A 424 -12.74 -11.10 -21.23
C LEU A 424 -11.60 -11.39 -20.23
N GLY A 425 -10.35 -11.43 -20.70
CA GLY A 425 -9.17 -11.68 -19.87
C GLY A 425 -9.01 -13.14 -19.47
N MET A 426 -7.87 -13.47 -18.87
CA MET A 426 -7.56 -14.78 -18.29
C MET A 426 -8.30 -15.03 -16.97
N GLY A 427 -8.85 -13.98 -16.34
CA GLY A 427 -9.48 -14.03 -15.03
C GLY A 427 -8.63 -13.33 -13.97
N LEU A 428 -9.30 -12.78 -12.94
CA LEU A 428 -8.65 -12.05 -11.84
C LEU A 428 -7.71 -12.96 -11.06
N GLY A 429 -6.54 -12.45 -10.68
CA GLY A 429 -5.58 -13.15 -9.84
C GLY A 429 -4.89 -14.35 -10.50
N THR A 430 -5.12 -14.60 -11.80
CA THR A 430 -4.56 -15.78 -12.48
C THR A 430 -3.10 -15.61 -12.89
N PHE A 431 -2.58 -14.38 -12.91
CA PHE A 431 -1.24 -14.10 -13.44
C PHE A 431 -0.12 -14.94 -12.78
N PRO A 432 -0.02 -15.05 -11.44
CA PRO A 432 1.05 -15.86 -10.83
C PRO A 432 0.99 -17.34 -11.22
N ALA A 433 -0.22 -17.92 -11.26
CA ALA A 433 -0.42 -19.30 -11.70
C ALA A 433 -0.08 -19.48 -13.18
N THR A 434 -0.54 -18.57 -14.04
CA THR A 434 -0.24 -18.60 -15.48
C THR A 434 1.26 -18.44 -15.73
N TYR A 435 1.94 -17.53 -15.02
CA TYR A 435 3.38 -17.38 -15.10
C TYR A 435 4.09 -18.67 -14.70
N TYR A 436 3.74 -19.24 -13.55
CA TYR A 436 4.36 -20.47 -13.04
C TYR A 436 4.30 -21.63 -14.05
N TRP A 437 3.18 -21.81 -14.74
CA TRP A 437 2.97 -22.95 -15.65
C TRP A 437 3.29 -22.65 -17.13
N HIS A 438 3.17 -21.41 -17.59
CA HIS A 438 3.14 -21.08 -19.02
C HIS A 438 4.12 -19.98 -19.43
N ASN A 439 4.99 -19.49 -18.55
CA ASN A 439 5.95 -18.47 -18.97
C ASN A 439 6.87 -19.00 -20.09
N PRO A 440 7.19 -18.18 -21.11
CA PRO A 440 8.02 -18.61 -22.24
C PRO A 440 9.42 -19.11 -21.86
N GLY A 441 9.96 -18.62 -20.74
CA GLY A 441 11.27 -19.03 -20.21
C GLY A 441 11.26 -20.42 -19.57
N ARG A 442 10.08 -21.02 -19.35
CA ARG A 442 9.87 -22.25 -18.57
C ARG A 442 10.53 -22.19 -17.19
N GLU A 443 10.62 -20.98 -16.64
CA GLU A 443 11.12 -20.72 -15.30
C GLU A 443 10.07 -21.21 -14.30
N GLN A 444 10.44 -22.11 -13.39
CA GLN A 444 9.57 -22.47 -12.26
C GLN A 444 10.08 -21.75 -11.01
N PRO A 445 9.39 -20.68 -10.56
CA PRO A 445 9.72 -20.01 -9.31
C PRO A 445 9.62 -21.00 -8.14
N PRO A 446 10.34 -20.75 -7.03
CA PRO A 446 10.17 -21.54 -5.83
C PRO A 446 8.74 -21.39 -5.29
N SER A 447 8.26 -22.45 -4.64
CA SER A 447 6.90 -22.51 -4.13
C SER A 447 6.86 -23.28 -2.80
N TYR A 448 5.71 -23.25 -2.16
CA TYR A 448 5.44 -24.05 -0.98
C TYR A 448 4.01 -24.57 -1.02
N ARG A 449 3.78 -25.63 -0.25
CA ARG A 449 2.45 -26.20 0.01
C ARG A 449 2.45 -26.97 1.32
N TYR A 450 1.28 -27.10 1.92
CA TYR A 450 1.03 -27.99 3.06
C TYR A 450 0.50 -29.32 2.56
N ILE A 451 1.06 -30.42 3.06
CA ILE A 451 0.67 -31.78 2.69
C ILE A 451 0.08 -32.47 3.91
N ASP A 452 -1.09 -33.09 3.73
CA ASP A 452 -1.72 -33.96 4.70
C ASP A 452 -1.34 -35.42 4.40
N GLU A 453 -0.64 -36.07 5.31
CA GLU A 453 -0.19 -37.46 5.21
C GLU A 453 -0.41 -38.18 6.56
N HIS A 454 -1.09 -39.33 6.57
CA HIS A 454 -1.28 -40.16 7.77
C HIS A 454 -1.76 -39.40 9.03
N ASN A 455 -2.71 -38.46 8.87
CA ASN A 455 -3.24 -37.60 9.93
C ASN A 455 -2.21 -36.61 10.53
N ASN A 456 -1.14 -36.33 9.80
CA ASN A 456 -0.18 -35.28 10.08
C ASN A 456 -0.16 -34.27 8.92
N ARG A 457 0.12 -33.01 9.23
CA ARG A 457 0.27 -31.95 8.23
C ARG A 457 1.67 -31.40 8.33
N TYR A 458 2.36 -31.25 7.20
CA TYR A 458 3.71 -30.69 7.17
C TYR A 458 3.91 -29.72 6.01
N LEU A 459 4.96 -28.91 6.09
CA LEU A 459 5.34 -27.94 5.07
C LEU A 459 6.25 -28.60 4.02
N GLN A 460 5.91 -28.46 2.74
CA GLN A 460 6.81 -28.79 1.64
C GLN A 460 7.30 -27.51 0.95
N LEU A 461 8.61 -27.32 0.93
CA LEU A 461 9.31 -26.27 0.20
C LEU A 461 9.83 -26.82 -1.13
N SER A 462 9.69 -26.04 -2.20
CA SER A 462 10.25 -26.34 -3.51
C SER A 462 11.15 -25.21 -3.95
N ALA A 463 12.37 -25.54 -4.36
CA ALA A 463 13.31 -24.60 -4.95
C ALA A 463 13.00 -24.39 -6.44
N SER A 464 13.59 -23.34 -7.02
CA SER A 464 13.47 -23.08 -8.46
C SER A 464 14.26 -24.09 -9.31
N ALA A 465 13.84 -24.23 -10.57
CA ALA A 465 14.55 -25.03 -11.57
C ALA A 465 15.89 -24.41 -12.03
N PHE A 466 16.13 -23.15 -11.65
CA PHE A 466 17.33 -22.37 -11.98
C PHE A 466 17.83 -21.65 -10.73
N THR A 467 19.14 -21.46 -10.59
CA THR A 467 19.74 -20.78 -9.43
C THR A 467 20.57 -19.58 -9.90
N HIS A 468 20.05 -18.34 -9.79
CA HIS A 468 20.85 -17.12 -10.00
C HIS A 468 21.20 -16.37 -8.69
N GLY A 469 20.83 -16.89 -7.51
CA GLY A 469 21.40 -16.46 -6.22
C GLY A 469 20.43 -16.38 -5.05
N TYR A 470 20.85 -15.66 -3.99
CA TYR A 470 20.10 -15.51 -2.73
C TYR A 470 18.72 -14.84 -2.91
N GLY A 471 18.62 -13.92 -3.88
CA GLY A 471 17.42 -13.12 -4.15
C GLY A 471 16.32 -13.84 -4.93
N GLU A 472 16.38 -15.16 -5.07
CA GLU A 472 15.37 -15.92 -5.83
C GLU A 472 14.69 -16.97 -4.97
N ARG A 473 14.97 -16.99 -3.65
CA ARG A 473 14.44 -18.00 -2.73
C ARG A 473 13.12 -17.57 -2.13
N LEU A 474 12.19 -18.51 -2.07
CA LEU A 474 11.03 -18.39 -1.20
C LEU A 474 11.45 -18.69 0.24
N ARG A 475 11.04 -17.81 1.14
CA ARG A 475 11.32 -17.90 2.57
C ARG A 475 10.02 -18.05 3.33
N MET A 476 9.96 -19.03 4.22
CA MET A 476 8.89 -19.12 5.22
C MET A 476 9.38 -18.46 6.49
N LEU A 477 8.63 -17.44 6.93
CA LEU A 477 9.02 -16.57 8.03
C LEU A 477 8.04 -16.70 9.19
N GLN A 478 8.57 -16.72 10.41
CA GLN A 478 7.76 -16.54 11.61
C GLN A 478 8.46 -15.57 12.57
N ARG A 479 7.70 -14.63 13.13
CA ARG A 479 8.23 -13.68 14.10
C ARG A 479 8.50 -14.38 15.43
N VAL A 480 9.68 -14.11 16.02
CA VAL A 480 10.10 -14.67 17.31
C VAL A 480 10.60 -13.58 18.26
N ASP A 481 10.19 -13.66 19.53
CA ASP A 481 10.57 -12.70 20.56
C ASP A 481 11.83 -13.17 21.29
N VAL A 482 12.99 -12.98 20.65
CA VAL A 482 14.29 -13.34 21.23
C VAL A 482 14.81 -12.24 22.17
N ARG A 483 15.61 -12.65 23.15
CA ARG A 483 16.42 -11.77 24.01
C ARG A 483 17.86 -11.76 23.51
N PRO A 484 18.59 -10.64 23.61
CA PRO A 484 19.98 -10.57 23.17
C PRO A 484 20.89 -11.48 24.00
N GLN A 485 21.99 -11.92 23.40
CA GLN A 485 23.02 -12.77 24.01
C GLN A 485 22.50 -14.04 24.70
N THR A 486 21.38 -14.57 24.22
CA THR A 486 20.68 -15.71 24.83
C THR A 486 20.83 -16.93 23.92
N PRO A 487 21.20 -18.11 24.46
CA PRO A 487 21.21 -19.35 23.68
C PRO A 487 19.79 -19.87 23.46
N TYR A 488 19.48 -20.19 22.21
CA TYR A 488 18.23 -20.80 21.77
C TYR A 488 18.50 -22.14 21.13
N LEU A 489 17.65 -23.11 21.43
CA LEU A 489 17.62 -24.41 20.80
C LEU A 489 16.64 -24.38 19.62
N VAL A 490 17.15 -24.68 18.42
CA VAL A 490 16.37 -24.76 17.19
C VAL A 490 16.28 -26.23 16.77
N GLU A 491 15.07 -26.74 16.69
CA GLU A 491 14.76 -28.14 16.37
C GLU A 491 13.73 -28.21 15.25
N LEU A 492 13.82 -29.23 14.41
CA LEU A 492 12.90 -29.50 13.32
C LEU A 492 13.11 -30.91 12.77
N ASP A 493 12.07 -31.49 12.20
CA ASP A 493 12.14 -32.73 11.44
C ASP A 493 12.16 -32.41 9.95
N VAL A 494 13.01 -33.11 9.19
CA VAL A 494 13.13 -32.93 7.74
C VAL A 494 13.09 -34.27 7.00
N ARG A 495 12.47 -34.27 5.82
CA ARG A 495 12.49 -35.39 4.87
C ARG A 495 12.79 -34.86 3.46
N ASN A 496 13.73 -35.48 2.75
CA ASN A 496 14.10 -35.06 1.39
C ASN A 496 13.72 -36.14 0.36
N PRO A 497 12.53 -36.05 -0.25
CA PRO A 497 12.11 -36.99 -1.30
C PRO A 497 12.77 -36.71 -2.66
N GLY A 498 13.56 -35.64 -2.80
CA GLY A 498 14.10 -35.17 -4.08
C GLY A 498 15.63 -35.18 -4.16
N PRO A 499 16.20 -34.42 -5.12
CA PRO A 499 17.64 -34.19 -5.22
C PRO A 499 18.24 -33.58 -3.94
N PRO A 500 19.57 -33.66 -3.74
CA PRO A 500 20.24 -33.01 -2.63
C PRO A 500 19.92 -31.51 -2.54
N ALA A 501 19.68 -31.03 -1.32
CA ALA A 501 19.29 -29.66 -1.07
C ALA A 501 19.93 -29.10 0.19
N TYR A 502 20.08 -27.78 0.25
CA TYR A 502 20.57 -27.04 1.41
C TYR A 502 19.41 -26.31 2.09
N LEU A 503 19.20 -26.59 3.36
CA LEU A 503 18.18 -25.91 4.16
C LEU A 503 18.80 -24.76 4.95
N HIS A 504 18.40 -23.54 4.63
CA HIS A 504 18.77 -22.34 5.37
C HIS A 504 17.83 -22.16 6.56
N ILE A 505 18.40 -22.09 7.76
CA ILE A 505 17.68 -21.81 9.01
C ILE A 505 18.37 -20.62 9.67
N ASN A 506 17.71 -19.46 9.66
CA ASN A 506 18.31 -18.22 10.12
C ASN A 506 17.39 -17.50 11.11
N LEU A 507 17.99 -16.93 12.16
CA LEU A 507 17.35 -15.89 12.97
C LEU A 507 17.88 -14.55 12.48
N CYS A 508 17.01 -13.70 11.92
CA CYS A 508 17.41 -12.43 11.34
C CYS A 508 16.59 -11.28 11.92
N ALA A 509 17.21 -10.12 12.12
CA ALA A 509 16.47 -8.89 12.33
C ALA A 509 15.83 -8.49 11.01
N ARG A 510 14.50 -8.51 10.92
CA ARG A 510 13.77 -8.31 9.67
C ARG A 510 12.37 -7.81 9.96
N LEU A 511 11.92 -6.82 9.18
CA LEU A 511 10.52 -6.39 9.16
C LEU A 511 9.69 -7.18 8.15
N LEU A 512 10.17 -7.25 6.89
CA LEU A 512 9.46 -7.94 5.80
C LEU A 512 10.41 -8.63 4.81
N LEU A 513 11.24 -7.86 4.09
CA LEU A 513 12.07 -8.36 2.99
C LEU A 513 13.54 -8.51 3.40
N TYR A 514 14.19 -7.40 3.70
CA TYR A 514 15.64 -7.35 3.85
C TYR A 514 16.07 -7.85 5.24
N PRO A 515 16.82 -8.96 5.32
CA PRO A 515 17.40 -9.40 6.57
C PRO A 515 18.59 -8.51 6.95
N GLU A 516 18.71 -8.25 8.24
CA GLU A 516 19.86 -7.60 8.85
C GLU A 516 20.34 -8.46 10.04
N ARG A 517 21.65 -8.40 10.32
CA ARG A 517 22.25 -9.00 11.54
C ARG A 517 21.82 -10.46 11.81
N CYS A 518 21.89 -11.34 10.81
CA CYS A 518 21.47 -12.72 10.96
C CYS A 518 22.43 -13.55 11.80
N THR A 519 21.86 -14.49 12.58
CA THR A 519 22.57 -15.65 13.11
C THR A 519 22.05 -16.89 12.40
N ALA A 520 22.94 -17.62 11.73
CA ALA A 520 22.62 -18.82 10.97
C ALA A 520 22.99 -20.08 11.75
N THR A 521 22.20 -21.14 11.59
CA THR A 521 22.65 -22.50 11.94
C THR A 521 23.74 -22.96 10.96
N PRO A 522 24.47 -24.05 11.23
CA PRO A 522 25.15 -24.79 10.17
C PRO A 522 24.17 -25.03 9.00
N LEU A 523 24.68 -25.02 7.77
CA LEU A 523 23.88 -25.22 6.56
C LEU A 523 23.85 -26.71 6.23
N PRO A 524 22.85 -27.49 6.70
CA PRO A 524 22.80 -28.92 6.42
C PRO A 524 22.57 -29.17 4.93
N MET A 525 23.43 -29.99 4.33
CA MET A 525 23.15 -30.64 3.06
C MET A 525 22.33 -31.88 3.34
N LEU A 526 21.10 -31.92 2.82
CA LEU A 526 20.17 -33.01 3.00
C LEU A 526 20.19 -33.87 1.74
N ALA A 527 20.78 -35.06 1.82
CA ALA A 527 20.73 -36.05 0.76
C ALA A 527 19.31 -36.63 0.62
N HIS A 528 19.03 -37.23 -0.53
CA HIS A 528 17.80 -37.97 -0.77
C HIS A 528 17.56 -39.03 0.34
N GLY A 529 16.33 -39.12 0.81
CA GLY A 529 15.88 -40.15 1.75
C GLY A 529 14.42 -39.98 2.16
N ASP A 530 13.71 -41.11 2.19
CA ASP A 530 12.27 -41.17 2.48
C ASP A 530 11.93 -41.22 3.98
N THR A 531 12.92 -41.05 4.85
CA THR A 531 12.77 -41.09 6.30
C THR A 531 12.93 -39.69 6.90
N TRP A 532 12.05 -39.35 7.84
CA TRP A 532 12.20 -38.15 8.67
C TRP A 532 13.49 -38.20 9.50
N ARG A 533 14.22 -37.09 9.52
CA ARG A 533 15.44 -36.91 10.31
C ARG A 533 15.27 -35.71 11.22
N HIS A 534 15.53 -35.91 12.50
CA HIS A 534 15.51 -34.84 13.48
C HIS A 534 16.81 -34.03 13.43
N LEU A 535 16.70 -32.72 13.24
CA LEU A 535 17.81 -31.78 13.26
C LEU A 535 17.74 -30.92 14.52
N ARG A 536 18.90 -30.69 15.13
CA ARG A 536 19.03 -29.94 16.38
C ARG A 536 20.24 -29.03 16.33
N PHE A 537 20.03 -27.74 16.59
CA PHE A 537 21.06 -26.71 16.57
C PHE A 537 20.97 -25.80 17.79
N LEU A 538 22.13 -25.41 18.33
CA LEU A 538 22.22 -24.37 19.35
C LEU A 538 22.64 -23.06 18.69
N VAL A 539 21.83 -22.02 18.84
CA VAL A 539 22.03 -20.70 18.22
C VAL A 539 22.05 -19.63 19.30
N ASN A 540 23.09 -18.79 19.34
CA ASN A 540 23.11 -17.63 20.22
C ASN A 540 22.51 -16.42 19.51
N SER A 541 21.54 -15.74 20.11
CA SER A 541 20.90 -14.56 19.49
C SER A 541 21.84 -13.37 19.29
N THR A 542 23.04 -13.36 19.87
CA THR A 542 24.05 -12.29 19.75
C THR A 542 23.45 -10.89 20.01
N LEU A 543 23.26 -10.08 18.97
CA LEU A 543 22.70 -8.73 19.03
C LEU A 543 21.20 -8.67 18.67
N LEU A 544 20.58 -9.80 18.34
CA LEU A 544 19.15 -9.90 18.02
C LEU A 544 18.29 -9.63 19.26
N GLY A 545 17.14 -8.99 19.06
CA GLY A 545 16.24 -8.63 20.17
C GLY A 545 16.71 -7.45 21.03
N GLN A 546 17.75 -6.72 20.61
CA GLN A 546 18.21 -5.51 21.30
C GLN A 546 17.15 -4.40 21.30
N GLY A 547 17.14 -3.63 22.40
CA GLY A 547 16.28 -2.49 22.61
C GLY A 547 15.23 -2.69 23.71
N PRO A 548 14.64 -1.59 24.22
CA PRO A 548 13.55 -1.68 25.18
C PRO A 548 12.31 -2.30 24.53
N PRO A 549 11.41 -2.98 25.28
CA PRO A 549 10.29 -3.73 24.70
C PRO A 549 9.43 -2.99 23.67
N TYR A 550 9.25 -1.67 23.83
CA TYR A 550 8.48 -0.82 22.92
C TYR A 550 9.22 -0.36 21.65
N TRP A 551 10.52 -0.65 21.54
CA TRP A 551 11.38 -0.28 20.41
C TRP A 551 12.29 -1.42 19.93
N ARG A 552 11.98 -2.68 20.28
CA ARG A 552 12.75 -3.83 19.82
C ARG A 552 12.63 -4.00 18.31
N VAL A 553 13.78 -4.21 17.68
CA VAL A 553 13.84 -4.59 16.27
C VAL A 553 13.17 -5.96 16.12
N PRO A 554 12.22 -6.13 15.18
CA PRO A 554 11.58 -7.43 14.96
C PRO A 554 12.61 -8.47 14.49
N VAL A 555 12.50 -9.68 15.04
CA VAL A 555 13.32 -10.83 14.66
C VAL A 555 12.41 -11.89 14.08
N GLN A 556 12.84 -12.51 13.00
CA GLN A 556 12.12 -13.58 12.32
C GLN A 556 13.03 -14.80 12.18
N LEU A 557 12.45 -15.97 12.43
CA LEU A 557 12.96 -17.24 11.94
C LEU A 557 12.69 -17.31 10.44
N GLU A 558 13.71 -17.69 9.67
CA GLU A 558 13.64 -17.96 8.24
C GLU A 558 13.93 -19.42 7.99
N LEU A 559 13.04 -20.07 7.23
CA LEU A 559 13.27 -21.34 6.57
C LEU A 559 13.29 -21.11 5.06
N SER A 560 14.39 -21.44 4.38
CA SER A 560 14.47 -21.36 2.92
C SER A 560 15.29 -22.49 2.31
N LEU A 561 14.90 -22.90 1.11
CA LEU A 561 15.52 -24.01 0.41
C LEU A 561 16.45 -23.49 -0.70
N GLU A 562 17.62 -24.10 -0.81
CA GLU A 562 18.55 -23.91 -1.92
C GLU A 562 18.88 -25.26 -2.56
N GLY A 563 18.79 -25.33 -3.87
CA GLY A 563 19.03 -26.54 -4.65
C GLY A 563 18.30 -26.47 -5.99
N GLN A 564 18.78 -27.20 -6.99
CA GLN A 564 18.13 -27.23 -8.31
C GLN A 564 17.03 -28.29 -8.31
N ASP A 565 15.79 -27.88 -8.60
CA ASP A 565 14.60 -28.75 -8.58
C ASP A 565 14.42 -29.51 -7.24
N ALA A 566 14.99 -28.95 -6.17
CA ALA A 566 14.97 -29.54 -4.85
C ALA A 566 13.57 -29.40 -4.23
N ARG A 567 13.15 -30.45 -3.53
CA ARG A 567 11.94 -30.47 -2.71
C ARG A 567 12.29 -30.96 -1.32
N LEU A 568 11.88 -30.22 -0.31
CA LEU A 568 12.15 -30.57 1.07
C LEU A 568 10.89 -30.45 1.90
N GLU A 569 10.67 -31.45 2.74
CA GLU A 569 9.55 -31.51 3.67
C GLU A 569 10.07 -31.21 5.07
N VAL A 570 9.36 -30.36 5.80
CA VAL A 570 9.75 -29.80 7.08
C VAL A 570 8.55 -29.88 8.02
N ASP A 571 8.81 -30.32 9.26
CA ASP A 571 7.81 -30.47 10.30
C ASP A 571 8.38 -30.21 11.71
N ASN A 572 7.51 -30.09 12.71
CA ASN A 572 7.83 -29.95 14.14
C ASN A 572 8.89 -28.89 14.45
N VAL A 573 8.78 -27.72 13.81
CA VAL A 573 9.73 -26.63 13.98
C VAL A 573 9.57 -26.02 15.37
N SER A 574 10.67 -25.91 16.11
CA SER A 574 10.73 -25.47 17.49
C SER A 574 11.88 -24.49 17.68
N VAL A 575 11.64 -23.38 18.38
CA VAL A 575 12.68 -22.45 18.83
C VAL A 575 12.46 -22.18 20.31
N ARG A 576 13.29 -22.79 21.15
CA ARG A 576 13.16 -22.72 22.61
C ARG A 576 14.32 -21.99 23.23
N ASP A 577 14.03 -21.20 24.25
CA ASP A 577 15.09 -20.70 25.13
C ASP A 577 15.80 -21.90 25.78
N ALA A 578 17.13 -21.99 25.62
CA ALA A 578 17.88 -23.19 26.00
C ALA A 578 17.96 -23.42 27.52
N ILE A 579 17.52 -22.45 28.33
CA ILE A 579 17.53 -22.52 29.79
C ILE A 579 16.10 -22.68 30.33
N THR A 580 15.18 -21.82 29.88
CA THR A 580 13.80 -21.81 30.38
C THR A 580 12.89 -22.77 29.65
N GLU A 581 13.36 -23.36 28.54
CA GLU A 581 12.59 -24.22 27.62
C GLU A 581 11.32 -23.56 27.06
N HIS A 582 11.22 -22.23 27.17
CA HIS A 582 10.07 -21.50 26.66
C HIS A 582 10.05 -21.52 25.13
N GLU A 583 9.01 -22.10 24.56
CA GLU A 583 8.75 -22.11 23.12
C GLU A 583 8.40 -20.71 22.62
N LEU A 584 9.10 -20.29 21.57
CA LEU A 584 8.88 -18.99 20.93
C LEU A 584 8.00 -19.10 19.69
N LEU A 585 7.98 -20.26 19.02
CA LEU A 585 7.15 -20.47 17.84
C LEU A 585 5.71 -20.84 18.19
N ARG A 586 4.85 -20.65 17.20
CA ARG A 586 3.46 -21.12 17.16
C ARG A 586 3.25 -21.89 15.88
N ASN A 587 2.34 -22.85 15.93
CA ASN A 587 2.01 -23.69 14.77
C ASN A 587 3.29 -24.27 14.10
N GLY A 588 4.24 -24.73 14.91
CA GLY A 588 5.50 -25.32 14.43
C GLY A 588 5.32 -26.70 13.78
N ALA A 589 4.25 -27.40 14.15
CA ALA A 589 3.80 -28.65 13.54
C ALA A 589 2.89 -28.43 12.31
N PHE A 590 2.68 -27.18 11.89
CA PHE A 590 1.87 -26.80 10.72
C PHE A 590 0.43 -27.33 10.69
N THR A 591 -0.14 -27.77 11.83
CA THR A 591 -1.51 -28.31 11.94
C THR A 591 -2.55 -27.33 11.40
N ASP A 592 -2.34 -26.04 11.67
CA ASP A 592 -3.22 -24.95 11.24
C ASP A 592 -2.73 -24.30 9.93
N GLY A 593 -1.95 -25.04 9.12
CA GLY A 593 -1.42 -24.57 7.84
C GLY A 593 -0.46 -23.40 8.02
N ASN A 594 -0.81 -22.24 7.47
CA ASN A 594 0.03 -21.04 7.48
C ASN A 594 -0.23 -20.08 8.64
N ASP A 595 -1.00 -20.46 9.66
CA ASP A 595 -1.18 -19.62 10.84
C ASP A 595 0.18 -19.24 11.44
N TYR A 596 0.40 -17.94 11.60
CA TYR A 596 1.64 -17.29 12.04
C TYR A 596 2.84 -17.37 11.09
N TRP A 597 2.75 -18.18 10.03
CA TRP A 597 3.78 -18.31 9.01
C TRP A 597 3.47 -17.43 7.80
N PHE A 598 4.40 -16.54 7.46
CA PHE A 598 4.25 -15.66 6.32
C PHE A 598 5.42 -15.84 5.36
N PHE A 599 5.13 -15.95 4.07
CA PHE A 599 6.18 -16.17 3.09
C PHE A 599 6.69 -14.85 2.50
N SER A 600 7.93 -14.85 2.03
CA SER A 600 8.46 -13.76 1.22
C SER A 600 9.37 -14.26 0.11
N SER A 601 9.45 -13.46 -0.96
CA SER A 601 10.32 -13.66 -2.09
C SER A 601 10.90 -12.28 -2.43
N ASP A 602 12.13 -12.02 -1.98
CA ASP A 602 12.83 -10.78 -2.31
C ASP A 602 13.41 -10.85 -3.72
N ARG A 603 13.76 -9.69 -4.31
CA ARG A 603 14.50 -9.45 -5.58
C ARG A 603 13.96 -10.07 -6.89
N TYR A 604 13.33 -11.24 -6.89
CA TYR A 604 12.70 -11.87 -8.06
C TYR A 604 11.17 -11.72 -8.03
N HIS A 605 10.70 -10.58 -8.54
CA HIS A 605 9.31 -10.12 -8.38
C HIS A 605 8.42 -10.26 -9.63
N LEU A 606 9.00 -10.61 -10.77
CA LEU A 606 8.28 -10.73 -12.05
C LEU A 606 7.23 -11.87 -12.09
N PRO A 607 7.43 -13.02 -11.40
CA PRO A 607 6.40 -14.05 -11.36
C PRO A 607 5.10 -13.62 -10.67
N TRP A 608 5.19 -12.63 -9.78
CA TRP A 608 4.08 -12.21 -8.93
C TRP A 608 3.33 -11.00 -9.49
N HIS A 609 3.97 -10.21 -10.35
CA HIS A 609 3.46 -8.92 -10.80
C HIS A 609 3.68 -8.66 -12.30
N ILE A 610 2.63 -8.19 -12.97
CA ILE A 610 2.67 -7.77 -14.40
C ILE A 610 3.47 -6.48 -14.58
N LYS A 611 3.57 -5.64 -13.54
CA LYS A 611 4.32 -4.38 -13.56
C LYS A 611 3.79 -3.33 -14.56
N ASN A 612 2.48 -3.29 -14.77
CA ASN A 612 1.76 -2.25 -15.53
C ASN A 612 0.24 -2.37 -15.30
N ILE A 613 -0.46 -1.30 -14.87
CA ILE A 613 -1.91 -1.29 -14.62
C ILE A 613 -2.73 -1.66 -15.86
N ALA A 614 -2.40 -1.07 -17.02
CA ALA A 614 -3.21 -1.28 -18.23
C ALA A 614 -3.10 -2.71 -18.74
N LEU A 615 -1.88 -3.26 -18.73
CA LEU A 615 -1.64 -4.66 -19.08
C LEU A 615 -2.22 -5.60 -18.01
N ASN A 616 -2.18 -5.25 -16.73
CA ASN A 616 -2.83 -6.04 -15.67
C ASN A 616 -4.35 -6.11 -15.87
N LEU A 617 -5.01 -4.97 -16.15
CA LEU A 617 -6.43 -4.94 -16.47
C LEU A 617 -6.76 -5.72 -17.75
N TYR A 618 -5.93 -5.60 -18.79
CA TYR A 618 -6.12 -6.36 -20.02
C TYR A 618 -5.93 -7.87 -19.82
N PHE A 619 -4.88 -8.27 -19.09
CA PHE A 619 -4.60 -9.67 -18.80
C PHE A 619 -5.72 -10.29 -17.98
N GLU A 620 -6.20 -9.63 -16.93
CA GLU A 620 -7.17 -10.21 -16.01
C GLU A 620 -8.62 -10.07 -16.47
N LEU A 621 -8.98 -8.95 -17.11
CA LEU A 621 -10.36 -8.59 -17.45
C LEU A 621 -10.60 -8.36 -18.96
N GLY A 622 -9.56 -8.49 -19.79
CA GLY A 622 -9.64 -8.35 -21.24
C GLY A 622 -9.90 -6.92 -21.71
N ALA A 623 -10.25 -6.79 -22.99
CA ALA A 623 -10.70 -5.52 -23.56
C ALA A 623 -11.89 -4.92 -22.80
N LEU A 624 -12.81 -5.75 -22.29
CA LEU A 624 -13.96 -5.28 -21.52
C LEU A 624 -13.53 -4.49 -20.27
N GLY A 625 -12.68 -5.07 -19.42
CA GLY A 625 -12.24 -4.39 -18.20
C GLY A 625 -11.33 -3.20 -18.48
N LEU A 626 -10.40 -3.32 -19.43
CA LEU A 626 -9.51 -2.22 -19.81
C LEU A 626 -10.30 -1.02 -20.34
N THR A 627 -11.25 -1.24 -21.25
CA THR A 627 -12.08 -0.15 -21.81
C THR A 627 -12.98 0.46 -20.75
N ALA A 628 -13.56 -0.37 -19.86
CA ALA A 628 -14.40 0.11 -18.78
C ALA A 628 -13.62 1.00 -17.80
N TYR A 629 -12.42 0.57 -17.38
CA TYR A 629 -11.55 1.35 -16.51
C TYR A 629 -11.03 2.62 -17.20
N ALA A 630 -10.58 2.53 -18.45
CA ALA A 630 -10.09 3.67 -19.22
C ALA A 630 -11.21 4.71 -19.43
N GLY A 631 -12.42 4.27 -19.77
CA GLY A 631 -13.59 5.14 -19.92
C GLY A 631 -13.98 5.82 -18.60
N LEU A 632 -13.95 5.07 -17.50
CA LEU A 632 -14.14 5.60 -16.15
C LEU A 632 -13.13 6.69 -15.84
N LEU A 633 -11.84 6.37 -15.97
CA LEU A 633 -10.74 7.28 -15.68
C LEU A 633 -10.81 8.55 -16.55
N LEU A 634 -11.02 8.39 -17.85
CA LEU A 634 -11.13 9.51 -18.78
C LEU A 634 -12.30 10.43 -18.44
N THR A 635 -13.46 9.86 -18.08
CA THR A 635 -14.64 10.64 -17.68
C THR A 635 -14.37 11.45 -16.41
N VAL A 636 -13.71 10.85 -15.42
CA VAL A 636 -13.36 11.54 -14.17
C VAL A 636 -12.30 12.61 -14.41
N VAL A 637 -11.20 12.27 -15.10
CA VAL A 637 -10.09 13.18 -15.40
C VAL A 637 -10.56 14.37 -16.24
N THR A 638 -11.35 14.16 -17.29
CA THR A 638 -11.89 15.26 -18.10
C THR A 638 -12.84 16.14 -17.28
N GLY A 639 -13.65 15.54 -16.41
CA GLY A 639 -14.51 16.26 -15.48
C GLY A 639 -13.74 17.11 -14.48
N LEU A 640 -12.64 16.60 -13.92
CA LEU A 640 -11.75 17.32 -13.01
C LEU A 640 -10.96 18.41 -13.73
N LEU A 641 -10.43 18.11 -14.92
CA LEU A 641 -9.70 19.07 -15.74
C LEU A 641 -10.60 20.26 -16.09
N ARG A 642 -11.83 20.04 -16.56
CA ARG A 642 -12.79 21.14 -16.85
C ARG A 642 -13.04 22.01 -15.62
N ARG A 643 -13.22 21.42 -14.44
CA ARG A 643 -13.43 22.16 -13.18
C ARG A 643 -12.19 22.95 -12.76
N MET A 644 -11.01 22.37 -12.90
CA MET A 644 -9.74 23.04 -12.68
C MET A 644 -9.57 24.23 -13.64
N LEU A 645 -9.94 24.06 -14.92
CA LEU A 645 -9.92 25.12 -15.93
C LEU A 645 -10.92 26.23 -15.63
N MET A 646 -12.06 25.91 -15.00
CA MET A 646 -13.03 26.87 -14.45
C MET A 646 -12.58 27.49 -13.12
N GLY A 647 -11.42 27.11 -12.61
CA GLY A 647 -10.80 27.68 -11.42
C GLY A 647 -11.07 26.93 -10.12
N GLU A 648 -11.77 25.79 -10.08
CA GLU A 648 -11.94 25.02 -8.83
C GLU A 648 -10.61 24.43 -8.35
N ARG A 649 -10.09 24.91 -7.20
CA ARG A 649 -8.78 24.49 -6.65
C ARG A 649 -8.79 23.02 -6.25
N GLU A 650 -9.90 22.56 -5.67
CA GLU A 650 -10.04 21.19 -5.19
C GLU A 650 -9.93 20.17 -6.32
N ALA A 651 -10.42 20.53 -7.52
CA ALA A 651 -10.35 19.65 -8.68
C ALA A 651 -8.90 19.40 -9.14
N ALA A 652 -8.01 20.40 -9.00
CA ALA A 652 -6.59 20.25 -9.31
C ALA A 652 -5.91 19.23 -8.40
N VAL A 653 -6.26 19.24 -7.11
CA VAL A 653 -5.68 18.33 -6.11
C VAL A 653 -6.12 16.89 -6.37
N TRP A 654 -7.41 16.67 -6.64
CA TRP A 654 -7.92 15.36 -7.04
C TRP A 654 -7.27 14.87 -8.33
N LEU A 655 -7.13 15.74 -9.33
CA LEU A 655 -6.49 15.41 -10.60
C LEU A 655 -5.01 15.03 -10.41
N ALA A 656 -4.27 15.78 -9.60
CA ALA A 656 -2.87 15.51 -9.30
C ALA A 656 -2.69 14.15 -8.59
N SER A 657 -3.54 13.84 -7.62
CA SER A 657 -3.56 12.54 -6.91
C SER A 657 -3.81 11.37 -7.85
N LEU A 658 -4.86 11.44 -8.68
CA LEU A 658 -5.16 10.38 -9.64
C LEU A 658 -4.06 10.26 -10.71
N ALA A 659 -3.54 11.38 -11.22
CA ALA A 659 -2.46 11.36 -12.22
C ALA A 659 -1.17 10.74 -11.67
N ALA A 660 -0.78 11.08 -10.44
CA ALA A 660 0.39 10.49 -9.79
C ALA A 660 0.22 8.98 -9.59
N PHE A 661 -0.92 8.53 -9.06
CA PHE A 661 -1.20 7.09 -8.90
C PHE A 661 -1.05 6.32 -10.22
N HIS A 662 -1.62 6.84 -11.30
CA HIS A 662 -1.54 6.20 -12.62
C HIS A 662 -0.14 6.30 -13.25
N ALA A 663 0.64 7.34 -12.93
CA ALA A 663 2.03 7.46 -13.37
C ALA A 663 2.92 6.36 -12.76
N VAL A 664 2.72 6.01 -11.48
CA VAL A 664 3.32 4.81 -10.88
C VAL A 664 2.80 3.56 -11.60
N GLY A 665 1.49 3.51 -11.86
CA GLY A 665 0.82 2.43 -12.57
C GLY A 665 1.29 2.15 -14.01
N LEU A 666 2.03 3.05 -14.65
CA LEU A 666 2.69 2.76 -15.93
C LEU A 666 3.77 1.68 -15.79
N PHE A 667 4.28 1.50 -14.58
CA PHE A 667 5.41 0.62 -14.25
C PHE A 667 5.08 -0.38 -13.13
N ASP A 668 3.90 -0.33 -12.53
CA ASP A 668 3.49 -1.30 -11.51
C ASP A 668 2.01 -1.68 -11.68
N SER A 669 1.64 -2.89 -11.30
CA SER A 669 0.26 -3.39 -11.47
C SER A 669 -0.72 -2.73 -10.51
N LEU A 670 -0.31 -2.38 -9.28
CA LEU A 670 -1.01 -1.66 -8.19
C LEU A 670 -2.42 -2.16 -7.79
N LEU A 671 -3.28 -2.53 -8.74
CA LEU A 671 -4.64 -3.01 -8.56
C LEU A 671 -4.71 -4.49 -8.15
N ASP A 672 -3.60 -5.22 -8.29
CA ASP A 672 -3.37 -6.56 -7.74
C ASP A 672 -3.13 -6.56 -6.22
N VAL A 673 -3.01 -5.36 -5.62
CA VAL A 673 -2.91 -5.14 -4.17
C VAL A 673 -4.26 -4.63 -3.64
N PRO A 674 -5.06 -5.47 -2.95
CA PRO A 674 -6.45 -5.14 -2.62
C PRO A 674 -6.65 -3.83 -1.84
N ARG A 675 -5.78 -3.56 -0.86
CA ARG A 675 -5.85 -2.33 -0.04
C ARG A 675 -5.64 -1.07 -0.87
N ILE A 676 -4.70 -1.11 -1.81
CA ILE A 676 -4.37 0.00 -2.71
C ILE A 676 -5.47 0.19 -3.75
N ALA A 677 -5.97 -0.91 -4.32
CA ALA A 677 -7.10 -0.91 -5.24
C ALA A 677 -8.37 -0.33 -4.60
N LEU A 678 -8.65 -0.69 -3.35
CA LEU A 678 -9.79 -0.16 -2.60
C LEU A 678 -9.66 1.34 -2.34
N LEU A 679 -8.50 1.81 -1.85
CA LEU A 679 -8.25 3.22 -1.60
C LEU A 679 -8.31 4.06 -2.87
N SER A 680 -7.71 3.57 -3.97
CA SER A 680 -7.74 4.27 -5.26
C SER A 680 -9.16 4.36 -5.82
N MET A 681 -9.97 3.29 -5.71
CA MET A 681 -11.37 3.30 -6.13
C MET A 681 -12.23 4.22 -5.27
N LEU A 682 -12.04 4.20 -3.94
CA LEU A 682 -12.73 5.10 -3.03
C LEU A 682 -12.43 6.57 -3.37
N LEU A 683 -11.16 6.88 -3.66
CA LEU A 683 -10.73 8.23 -4.04
C LEU A 683 -11.26 8.65 -5.40
N LEU A 684 -11.23 7.75 -6.39
CA LEU A 684 -11.77 7.99 -7.73
C LEU A 684 -13.27 8.28 -7.65
N CYS A 685 -14.02 7.48 -6.89
CA CYS A 685 -15.44 7.71 -6.66
C CYS A 685 -15.70 9.04 -5.93
N ALA A 686 -14.91 9.36 -4.91
CA ALA A 686 -15.02 10.62 -4.17
C ALA A 686 -14.74 11.84 -5.06
N ALA A 687 -13.70 11.78 -5.90
CA ALA A 687 -13.34 12.84 -6.84
C ALA A 687 -14.41 13.06 -7.93
N ALA A 688 -15.11 11.99 -8.30
CA ALA A 688 -16.17 12.01 -9.30
C ALA A 688 -17.51 12.54 -8.77
N LEU A 689 -17.71 12.61 -7.45
CA LEU A 689 -18.96 13.08 -6.85
C LEU A 689 -19.30 14.53 -7.25
N ARG A 690 -20.59 14.76 -7.47
CA ARG A 690 -21.19 16.07 -7.72
C ARG A 690 -22.18 16.43 -6.59
N PRO A 691 -22.33 17.73 -6.28
CA PRO A 691 -23.31 18.18 -5.31
C PRO A 691 -24.73 17.68 -5.60
N GLY A 692 -25.48 17.36 -4.55
CA GLY A 692 -26.89 16.98 -4.64
C GLY A 692 -27.77 18.19 -4.96
N ARG A 693 -28.92 17.97 -5.62
CA ARG A 693 -29.92 19.04 -5.82
C ARG A 693 -30.67 19.29 -4.51
N THR A 694 -30.83 20.55 -4.12
CA THR A 694 -31.76 20.97 -3.06
C THR A 694 -33.19 20.85 -3.60
N LYS A 695 -34.07 20.11 -2.90
CA LYS A 695 -35.51 20.20 -3.17
C LYS A 695 -35.99 21.54 -2.60
N GLY A 696 -36.14 22.56 -3.44
CA GLY A 696 -36.68 23.86 -3.02
C GLY A 696 -36.29 25.09 -3.84
N ALA A 697 -35.39 24.97 -4.83
CA ALA A 697 -35.16 26.05 -5.80
C ALA A 697 -35.70 25.64 -7.17
N SER A 698 -37.02 25.43 -7.26
CA SER A 698 -37.74 25.51 -8.52
C SER A 698 -38.29 26.92 -8.64
N ALA A 699 -37.83 27.61 -9.69
CA ALA A 699 -38.38 28.80 -10.36
C ALA A 699 -39.18 29.80 -9.53
#